data_AF-A0A7S2KP12-F1
#
_entry.id   AF-A0A7S2KP12-F1
#
_cell.length_a   1.000
_cell.length_b   1.000
_cell.length_c   1.000
_cell.angle_alpha   90.00
_cell.angle_beta   90.00
_cell.angle_gamma   90.00
#
_symmetry.space_group_name_H-M   'P 1'
#
loop_
_entity.id
_entity.type
_entity.pdbx_description
1 polymer ?
#
loop_
_entity_poly.entity_id
_entity_poly.type
_entity_poly.pdbx_seq_one_letter_code
_entity_poly.pdbx_strand_id
1 'polypeptide(L)'
;MRLHCKHLPTAILLFAGGCSHVAELASAFSTPTSCSLHHDRLSGREFSRVKIICAQNNNYDEEDEDEDEEEDGLDNLIGKKLGINIGAQLPALSPEEIEDIRIQAQATLDKAVDGRLADIEKLREELEEDLSRSRKRMETASELNVQYEKQNLMEKIDRLSDEFLNANADFRESTKKAAAADKVAASSGRGLDWGSWGSVGGMDVVIGPSESVLLGSVAAARKRATLEGDDDQPIVEQDNRVLVVVDEKKSKGSDRVMGRLKVLLQEAFESEIIVDSYGPTGNIPIGGNNAQTALIFASSLNDRSSLENLLGRVLKRTAPVAGSAPGMPPSHVVVVSGLGTERTNKMPYSMQNLLGGKLDKLREIEQAIVAISRSRIVGKQNPLDYTVVKFGDIASSDGNDDASIEIRPGDVLDGEIGPNAAANVLLQALAYQPYARNSTLCSTGSVPEGVTVEWNDKFVCLSGPELLRVDAGPGISSDDAILDPKYEQLAQYVQEWAATFGGDRKGTGLTTPVLVRKSRKAASEFDGVVARSGVRILFQTTNTGDRYKSATEEKLEERERSGGGAVKKSSKPLTTKSSKEGGVEVLVEKTTDGSIRVRARRCNLDHKTIVKEMSEGVIVRNLSKAIDAWVKAKGAQF
;
A
#
# COMPACT_ATOMS: atom_id res chain seq x y z
N MET A 1 -63.48 35.56 -11.57
CA MET A 1 -64.45 36.06 -10.58
C MET A 1 -64.36 35.14 -9.36
N ARG A 2 -63.92 35.50 -8.15
CA ARG A 2 -63.93 36.78 -7.40
C ARG A 2 -62.51 37.15 -6.96
N LEU A 3 -62.24 38.45 -7.07
CA LEU A 3 -61.08 39.16 -6.54
C LEU A 3 -61.28 39.49 -5.06
N HIS A 4 -60.21 39.49 -4.28
CA HIS A 4 -60.03 40.46 -3.20
C HIS A 4 -58.54 40.84 -3.08
N CYS A 5 -58.22 42.05 -3.56
CA CYS A 5 -57.04 42.82 -3.17
C CYS A 5 -57.26 43.42 -1.77
N LYS A 6 -56.20 43.58 -0.97
CA LYS A 6 -55.85 44.84 -0.27
C LYS A 6 -54.32 44.94 0.00
N HIS A 7 -53.88 46.19 0.00
CA HIS A 7 -52.55 46.80 -0.08
C HIS A 7 -51.48 46.52 1.00
N LEU A 8 -50.22 46.65 0.53
CA LEU A 8 -48.94 47.11 1.13
C LEU A 8 -49.03 48.39 2.00
N PRO A 9 -48.05 48.72 2.89
CA PRO A 9 -46.65 49.09 2.54
C PRO A 9 -45.55 48.53 3.50
N THR A 10 -44.39 48.09 2.99
CA THR A 10 -43.12 48.84 2.84
C THR A 10 -42.60 49.50 4.12
N ALA A 11 -41.60 48.86 4.76
CA ALA A 11 -40.62 49.53 5.63
C ALA A 11 -39.25 48.89 5.41
N ILE A 12 -38.36 49.68 4.82
CA ILE A 12 -36.92 49.45 4.66
C ILE A 12 -36.27 49.81 6.00
N LEU A 13 -35.44 48.93 6.56
CA LEU A 13 -34.57 49.28 7.68
C LEU A 13 -33.15 48.80 7.39
N LEU A 14 -32.34 49.75 6.96
CA LEU A 14 -30.89 49.71 6.90
C LEU A 14 -30.34 49.69 8.33
N PHE A 15 -29.46 48.73 8.65
CA PHE A 15 -28.54 48.86 9.77
C PHE A 15 -27.11 48.87 9.22
N ALA A 16 -26.55 50.06 9.16
CA ALA A 16 -25.12 50.30 9.16
C ALA A 16 -24.74 50.76 10.57
N GLY A 17 -23.68 50.19 11.14
CA GLY A 17 -23.15 50.60 12.43
C GLY A 17 -21.88 49.82 12.75
N GLY A 18 -20.73 50.44 12.48
CA GLY A 18 -19.44 50.00 13.02
C GLY A 18 -19.25 50.49 14.46
N CYS A 19 -18.38 49.81 15.21
CA CYS A 19 -17.32 50.36 16.07
C CYS A 19 -16.77 49.30 17.04
N SER A 20 -15.46 49.07 16.90
CA SER A 20 -14.40 48.86 17.90
C SER A 20 -14.72 48.80 19.40
N HIS A 21 -14.20 47.77 20.10
CA HIS A 21 -13.33 47.79 21.29
C HIS A 21 -13.30 46.38 21.97
N VAL A 22 -12.15 45.71 22.09
CA VAL A 22 -11.20 45.69 23.24
C VAL A 22 -11.84 45.27 24.59
N ALA A 23 -11.52 44.05 25.02
CA ALA A 23 -11.34 43.55 26.42
C ALA A 23 -11.06 42.03 26.29
N GLU A 24 -9.86 41.48 26.46
CA GLU A 24 -9.02 41.43 27.66
C GLU A 24 -9.80 41.05 28.93
N LEU A 25 -9.81 39.75 29.24
CA LEU A 25 -10.05 39.24 30.58
C LEU A 25 -9.28 37.93 30.79
N ALA A 26 -8.25 38.04 31.62
CA ALA A 26 -7.50 36.95 32.21
C ALA A 26 -8.26 36.36 33.41
N SER A 27 -8.25 35.03 33.53
CA SER A 27 -8.36 34.26 34.79
C SER A 27 -7.97 32.83 34.43
N ALA A 28 -6.76 32.32 34.74
CA ALA A 28 -6.22 31.96 36.06
C ALA A 28 -7.11 30.97 36.84
N PHE A 29 -6.47 29.92 37.37
CA PHE A 29 -6.96 28.74 38.12
C PHE A 29 -7.48 27.60 37.23
N SER A 30 -7.11 26.32 37.41
CA SER A 30 -6.26 25.63 38.39
C SER A 30 -6.01 24.21 37.86
N THR A 31 -4.79 23.71 38.04
CA THR A 31 -4.47 22.27 38.00
C THR A 31 -5.31 21.50 39.04
N PRO A 32 -5.64 20.22 38.75
CA PRO A 32 -5.19 19.19 39.67
C PRO A 32 -4.73 17.89 39.00
N THR A 33 -3.59 17.42 39.49
CA THR A 33 -3.39 16.08 40.08
C THR A 33 -3.42 14.86 39.15
N SER A 34 -2.20 14.40 38.88
CA SER A 34 -1.80 13.01 38.63
C SER A 34 -2.54 12.00 39.51
N CYS A 35 -3.22 11.04 38.88
CA CYS A 35 -3.58 9.77 39.52
C CYS A 35 -2.76 8.65 38.89
N SER A 36 -1.72 8.23 39.63
CA SER A 36 -1.12 6.91 39.53
C SER A 36 -2.16 5.86 39.94
N LEU A 37 -2.38 4.84 39.11
CA LEU A 37 -3.08 3.63 39.53
C LEU A 37 -2.13 2.44 39.55
N HIS A 38 -2.06 1.88 40.76
CA HIS A 38 -1.29 0.75 41.21
C HIS A 38 -1.59 -0.53 40.44
N HIS A 39 -0.53 -1.33 40.33
CA HIS A 39 -0.56 -2.78 40.18
C HIS A 39 -1.60 -3.45 41.08
N ASP A 40 -2.41 -4.33 40.50
CA ASP A 40 -2.97 -5.45 41.23
C ASP A 40 -2.65 -6.79 40.57
N ARG A 41 -1.94 -7.59 41.36
CA ARG A 41 -1.63 -9.01 41.18
C ARG A 41 -2.92 -9.81 41.26
N LEU A 42 -3.17 -10.69 40.30
CA LEU A 42 -3.91 -11.92 40.58
C LEU A 42 -3.18 -13.14 40.02
N SER A 43 -2.98 -14.05 40.96
CA SER A 43 -2.32 -15.34 40.90
C SER A 43 -3.12 -16.38 40.12
N GLY A 44 -2.38 -17.22 39.38
CA GLY A 44 -2.53 -18.67 39.44
C GLY A 44 -3.58 -19.32 38.55
N ARG A 45 -3.11 -19.97 37.48
CA ARG A 45 -3.41 -21.39 37.21
C ARG A 45 -2.44 -21.95 36.17
N GLU A 46 -1.63 -22.89 36.64
CA GLU A 46 -0.68 -23.69 35.87
C GLU A 46 -1.41 -24.66 34.94
N PHE A 47 -0.98 -24.72 33.68
CA PHE A 47 -1.15 -25.91 32.84
C PHE A 47 0.17 -26.19 32.09
N SER A 48 0.62 -27.43 32.24
CA SER A 48 1.91 -27.97 31.86
C SER A 48 2.27 -27.77 30.37
N ARG A 49 3.48 -27.26 30.12
CA ARG A 49 4.15 -27.28 28.81
C ARG A 49 5.09 -28.47 28.71
N VAL A 50 4.93 -29.24 27.63
CA VAL A 50 5.92 -30.17 27.10
C VAL A 50 7.14 -29.35 26.63
N LYS A 51 8.31 -29.70 27.15
CA LYS A 51 9.59 -29.00 26.95
C LYS A 51 10.25 -29.50 25.66
N ILE A 52 10.21 -28.70 24.59
CA ILE A 52 11.09 -28.87 23.43
C ILE A 52 12.34 -28.04 23.71
N ILE A 53 13.49 -28.72 23.81
CA ILE A 53 14.79 -28.10 24.04
C ILE A 53 15.31 -27.62 22.67
N CYS A 54 15.33 -26.31 22.46
CA CYS A 54 16.14 -25.67 21.42
C CYS A 54 17.18 -24.78 22.10
N ALA A 55 18.43 -24.94 21.68
CA ALA A 55 19.60 -24.24 22.17
C ALA A 55 19.43 -22.72 22.00
N GLN A 56 19.54 -21.99 23.12
CA GLN A 56 19.62 -20.54 23.14
C GLN A 56 21.09 -20.13 23.12
N ASN A 57 21.43 -19.26 22.17
CA ASN A 57 22.62 -18.42 22.20
C ASN A 57 22.54 -17.51 23.42
N ASN A 58 23.59 -17.54 24.24
CA ASN A 58 23.77 -16.62 25.36
C ASN A 58 23.97 -15.21 24.83
N ASN A 59 22.95 -14.38 25.03
CA ASN A 59 23.05 -12.93 25.02
C ASN A 59 23.49 -12.56 26.43
N TYR A 60 24.73 -12.12 26.60
CA TYR A 60 25.19 -11.58 27.88
C TYR A 60 24.63 -10.17 28.00
N ASP A 61 23.76 -9.99 28.98
CA ASP A 61 23.36 -8.69 29.51
C ASP A 61 24.59 -8.08 30.22
N GLU A 62 25.02 -6.92 29.74
CA GLU A 62 25.95 -6.02 30.43
C GLU A 62 25.17 -5.36 31.57
N GLU A 63 25.17 -6.00 32.74
CA GLU A 63 24.93 -5.33 34.02
C GLU A 63 26.30 -4.87 34.55
N ASP A 64 26.57 -3.57 34.39
CA ASP A 64 27.63 -2.85 35.10
C ASP A 64 27.25 -2.82 36.59
N GLU A 65 27.72 -3.80 37.36
CA GLU A 65 27.77 -3.73 38.82
C GLU A 65 29.20 -3.46 39.28
N ASP A 66 29.34 -2.35 40.00
CA ASP A 66 30.53 -1.90 40.70
C ASP A 66 30.99 -2.95 41.73
N GLU A 67 32.09 -3.66 41.46
CA GLU A 67 32.82 -4.41 42.49
C GLU A 67 34.28 -3.94 42.55
N ASP A 68 34.52 -3.10 43.56
CA ASP A 68 35.82 -2.75 44.11
C ASP A 68 36.48 -4.01 44.69
N GLU A 69 37.26 -4.75 43.89
CA GLU A 69 38.20 -5.76 44.42
C GLU A 69 39.61 -5.17 44.56
N GLU A 70 39.97 -5.00 45.83
CA GLU A 70 41.27 -4.60 46.34
C GLU A 70 42.39 -5.53 45.80
N GLU A 71 43.18 -5.02 44.85
CA GLU A 71 44.40 -5.65 44.35
C GLU A 71 45.53 -5.52 45.38
N ASP A 72 45.41 -6.24 46.50
CA ASP A 72 46.44 -6.36 47.51
C ASP A 72 47.36 -7.56 47.23
N GLY A 73 48.61 -7.27 46.83
CA GLY A 73 49.72 -7.99 47.45
C GLY A 73 50.62 -8.87 46.60
N LEU A 74 51.14 -8.39 45.46
CA LEU A 74 52.34 -8.99 44.83
C LEU A 74 53.55 -8.04 44.76
N ASP A 75 53.34 -6.73 44.83
CA ASP A 75 54.44 -5.74 44.80
C ASP A 75 55.24 -5.67 46.11
N ASN A 76 54.74 -6.23 47.21
CA ASN A 76 55.45 -6.26 48.49
C ASN A 76 56.50 -7.38 48.62
N LEU A 77 56.71 -8.22 47.59
CA LEU A 77 57.72 -9.30 47.59
C LEU A 77 58.97 -9.00 46.75
N ILE A 78 58.96 -7.99 45.88
CA ILE A 78 60.07 -7.67 44.97
C ILE A 78 61.23 -6.92 45.66
N GLY A 79 61.11 -6.59 46.95
CA GLY A 79 62.14 -5.84 47.72
C GLY A 79 62.99 -6.64 48.72
N LYS A 80 62.62 -7.88 49.08
CA LYS A 80 63.35 -8.64 50.10
C LYS A 80 64.47 -9.48 49.47
N LYS A 81 65.65 -8.86 49.35
CA LYS A 81 66.93 -9.58 49.14
C LYS A 81 67.11 -10.64 50.24
N LEU A 82 66.69 -11.87 49.97
CA LEU A 82 67.20 -13.04 50.67
C LEU A 82 68.69 -13.11 50.31
N GLY A 83 69.55 -12.75 51.26
CA GLY A 83 71.01 -12.59 51.09
C GLY A 83 71.78 -13.89 50.84
N ILE A 84 71.21 -14.82 50.08
CA ILE A 84 71.90 -16.02 49.61
C ILE A 84 72.49 -15.67 48.24
N ASN A 85 73.72 -15.17 48.27
CA ASN A 85 74.50 -14.84 47.08
C ASN A 85 75.06 -16.14 46.49
N ILE A 86 74.20 -16.96 45.87
CA ILE A 86 74.56 -18.28 45.29
C ILE A 86 75.67 -18.13 44.23
N GLY A 87 75.77 -16.96 43.58
CA GLY A 87 76.81 -16.68 42.58
C GLY A 87 78.25 -16.70 43.11
N ALA A 88 78.47 -16.64 44.43
CA ALA A 88 79.82 -16.68 45.02
C ALA A 88 80.28 -18.10 45.41
N GLN A 89 79.39 -19.10 45.40
CA GLN A 89 79.70 -20.48 45.81
C GLN A 89 79.65 -21.47 44.64
N LEU A 90 79.23 -21.05 43.46
CA LEU A 90 79.29 -21.89 42.27
C LEU A 90 80.72 -21.82 41.70
N PRO A 91 81.42 -22.97 41.53
CA PRO A 91 82.69 -22.99 40.82
C PRO A 91 82.45 -22.41 39.43
N ALA A 92 83.29 -21.44 39.04
CA ALA A 92 83.21 -20.84 37.72
C ALA A 92 83.46 -21.94 36.68
N LEU A 93 82.38 -22.40 36.06
CA LEU A 93 82.44 -23.34 34.95
C LEU A 93 83.34 -22.76 33.88
N SER A 94 84.20 -23.60 33.32
CA SER A 94 85.08 -23.18 32.26
C SER A 94 84.23 -22.73 31.04
N PRO A 95 84.74 -21.81 30.20
CA PRO A 95 84.01 -21.36 29.02
C PRO A 95 83.57 -22.50 28.09
N GLU A 96 84.32 -23.60 28.07
CA GLU A 96 84.01 -24.81 27.28
C GLU A 96 82.81 -25.56 27.87
N GLU A 97 82.75 -25.75 29.19
CA GLU A 97 81.61 -26.41 29.86
C GLU A 97 80.32 -25.59 29.74
N ILE A 98 80.40 -24.26 29.73
CA ILE A 98 79.23 -23.39 29.53
C ILE A 98 78.67 -23.56 28.12
N GLU A 99 79.54 -23.69 27.12
CA GLU A 99 79.10 -23.87 25.74
C GLU A 99 78.52 -25.27 25.52
N ASP A 100 79.13 -26.31 26.11
CA ASP A 100 78.57 -27.66 26.08
C ASP A 100 77.19 -27.75 26.75
N ILE A 101 77.01 -27.07 27.89
CA ILE A 101 75.70 -26.99 28.57
C ILE A 101 74.69 -26.24 27.71
N ARG A 102 75.09 -25.17 27.01
CA ARG A 102 74.20 -24.46 26.07
C ARG A 102 73.78 -25.34 24.90
N ILE A 103 74.72 -26.06 24.30
CA ILE A 103 74.45 -26.97 23.18
C ILE A 103 73.50 -28.08 23.64
N GLN A 104 73.72 -28.66 24.84
CA GLN A 104 72.86 -29.69 25.39
C GLN A 104 71.47 -29.17 25.80
N ALA A 105 71.39 -27.97 26.36
CA ALA A 105 70.14 -27.30 26.69
C ALA A 105 69.34 -26.94 25.43
N GLN A 106 70.02 -26.48 24.38
CA GLN A 106 69.39 -26.17 23.10
C GLN A 106 68.88 -27.45 22.42
N ALA A 107 69.69 -28.51 22.39
CA ALA A 107 69.27 -29.80 21.83
C ALA A 107 68.08 -30.43 22.58
N THR A 108 67.98 -30.23 23.91
CA THR A 108 66.83 -30.70 24.69
C THR A 108 65.58 -29.83 24.47
N LEU A 109 65.75 -28.51 24.33
CA LEU A 109 64.68 -27.60 23.94
C LEU A 109 64.14 -27.92 22.55
N ASP A 110 65.01 -28.08 21.55
CA ASP A 110 64.62 -28.40 20.18
C ASP A 110 63.86 -29.72 20.13
N LYS A 111 64.34 -30.75 20.84
CA LYS A 111 63.63 -32.04 20.95
C LYS A 111 62.25 -31.92 21.62
N ALA A 112 62.11 -31.04 22.61
CA ALA A 112 60.83 -30.80 23.27
C ALA A 112 59.86 -29.98 22.39
N VAL A 113 60.38 -29.04 21.62
CA VAL A 113 59.62 -28.24 20.64
C VAL A 113 59.14 -29.14 19.49
N ASP A 114 60.00 -29.98 18.94
CA ASP A 114 59.65 -30.93 17.88
C ASP A 114 58.58 -31.93 18.34
N GLY A 115 58.70 -32.43 19.57
CA GLY A 115 57.66 -33.29 20.17
C GLY A 115 56.31 -32.59 20.28
N ARG A 116 56.28 -31.35 20.76
CA ARG A 116 55.04 -30.56 20.85
C ARG A 116 54.48 -30.18 19.48
N LEU A 117 55.34 -29.92 18.49
CA LEU A 117 54.89 -29.64 17.12
C LEU A 117 54.20 -30.86 16.51
N ALA A 118 54.76 -32.06 16.70
CA ALA A 118 54.13 -33.31 16.25
C ALA A 118 52.77 -33.54 16.93
N ASP A 119 52.64 -33.26 18.23
CA ASP A 119 51.37 -33.36 18.96
C ASP A 119 50.32 -32.35 18.46
N ILE A 120 50.75 -31.11 18.15
CA ILE A 120 49.87 -30.07 17.59
C ILE A 120 49.39 -30.46 16.20
N GLU A 121 50.26 -31.03 15.37
CA GLU A 121 49.91 -31.49 14.03
C GLU A 121 48.91 -32.65 14.08
N LYS A 122 49.12 -33.61 14.99
CA LYS A 122 48.17 -34.69 15.25
C LYS A 122 46.81 -34.18 15.73
N LEU A 123 46.78 -33.21 16.65
CA LEU A 123 45.53 -32.59 17.11
C LEU A 123 44.80 -31.84 15.99
N ARG A 124 45.53 -31.20 15.08
CA ARG A 124 44.93 -30.55 13.90
C ARG A 124 44.27 -31.57 12.97
N GLU A 125 44.94 -32.70 12.72
CA GLU A 125 44.38 -33.79 11.89
C GLU A 125 43.12 -34.39 12.53
N GLU A 126 43.14 -34.67 13.84
CA GLU A 126 41.96 -35.17 14.57
C GLU A 126 40.78 -34.17 14.52
N LEU A 127 41.05 -32.87 14.68
CA LEU A 127 40.03 -31.83 14.66
C LEU A 127 39.44 -31.65 13.24
N GLU A 128 40.27 -31.73 12.20
CA GLU A 128 39.81 -31.70 10.81
C GLU A 128 38.94 -32.93 10.48
N GLU A 129 39.33 -34.11 10.95
CA GLU A 129 38.54 -35.33 10.79
C GLU A 129 37.18 -35.20 11.49
N ASP A 130 37.13 -34.71 12.73
CA ASP A 130 35.90 -34.53 13.48
C ASP A 130 34.99 -33.45 12.88
N LEU A 131 35.55 -32.34 12.36
CA LEU A 131 34.78 -31.35 11.62
C LEU A 131 34.19 -31.96 10.33
N SER A 132 34.94 -32.80 9.63
CA SER A 132 34.45 -33.47 8.42
C SER A 132 33.32 -34.46 8.72
N ARG A 133 33.43 -35.22 9.82
CA ARG A 133 32.40 -36.14 10.31
C ARG A 133 31.17 -35.38 10.77
N SER A 134 31.36 -34.26 11.47
CA SER A 134 30.27 -33.38 11.92
C SER A 134 29.50 -32.78 10.75
N ARG A 135 30.19 -32.27 9.72
CA ARG A 135 29.55 -31.77 8.49
C ARG A 135 28.72 -32.84 7.79
N LYS A 136 29.22 -34.07 7.65
CA LYS A 136 28.47 -35.19 7.06
C LYS A 136 27.21 -35.56 7.86
N ARG A 137 27.27 -35.51 9.19
CA ARG A 137 26.09 -35.72 10.05
C ARG A 137 25.06 -34.60 9.89
N MET A 138 25.53 -33.36 9.80
CA MET A 138 24.65 -32.20 9.60
C MET A 138 23.99 -32.21 8.22
N GLU A 139 24.72 -32.60 7.17
CA GLU A 139 24.22 -32.74 5.81
C GLU A 139 23.14 -33.83 5.72
N THR A 140 23.39 -35.01 6.28
CA THR A 140 22.40 -36.11 6.30
C THR A 140 21.17 -35.77 7.15
N ALA A 141 21.32 -35.08 8.28
CA ALA A 141 20.19 -34.59 9.08
C ALA A 141 19.38 -33.51 8.35
N SER A 142 20.05 -32.61 7.63
CA SER A 142 19.40 -31.59 6.81
C SER A 142 18.62 -32.21 5.65
N GLU A 143 19.19 -33.20 4.96
CA GLU A 143 18.50 -33.92 3.88
C GLU A 143 17.25 -34.64 4.38
N LEU A 144 17.33 -35.33 5.53
CA LEU A 144 16.18 -36.00 6.14
C LEU A 144 15.09 -35.02 6.57
N ASN A 145 15.45 -33.86 7.12
CA ASN A 145 14.48 -32.80 7.44
C ASN A 145 13.80 -32.25 6.18
N VAL A 146 14.55 -31.99 5.11
CA VAL A 146 13.98 -31.55 3.83
C VAL A 146 13.02 -32.59 3.26
N GLN A 147 13.35 -33.88 3.37
CA GLN A 147 12.45 -34.96 2.94
C GLN A 147 11.17 -35.01 3.79
N TYR A 148 11.29 -34.86 5.12
CA TYR A 148 10.14 -34.84 6.02
C TYR A 148 9.23 -33.65 5.79
N GLU A 149 9.79 -32.45 5.61
CA GLU A 149 9.04 -31.24 5.27
C GLU A 149 8.37 -31.36 3.90
N LYS A 150 9.05 -31.97 2.92
CA LYS A 150 8.48 -32.24 1.60
C LYS A 150 7.29 -33.20 1.69
N GLN A 151 7.38 -34.26 2.51
CA GLN A 151 6.25 -35.18 2.74
C GLN A 151 5.08 -34.47 3.42
N ASN A 152 5.35 -33.69 4.47
CA ASN A 152 4.32 -32.92 5.18
C ASN A 152 3.65 -31.87 4.26
N LEU A 153 4.43 -31.25 3.36
CA LEU A 153 3.89 -30.36 2.34
C LEU A 153 3.00 -31.10 1.34
N MET A 154 3.42 -32.28 0.86
CA MET A 154 2.61 -33.13 -0.02
C MET A 154 1.29 -33.54 0.64
N GLU A 155 1.33 -34.00 1.89
CA GLU A 155 0.11 -34.37 2.64
C GLU A 155 -0.83 -33.17 2.83
N LYS A 156 -0.28 -31.97 3.10
CA LYS A 156 -1.09 -30.74 3.18
C LYS A 156 -1.69 -30.35 1.84
N ILE A 157 -0.94 -30.50 0.75
CA ILE A 157 -1.44 -30.23 -0.60
C ILE A 157 -2.55 -31.21 -0.95
N ASP A 158 -2.39 -32.50 -0.66
CA ASP A 158 -3.40 -33.52 -0.93
C ASP A 158 -4.66 -33.23 -0.11
N ARG A 159 -4.52 -32.92 1.18
CA ARG A 159 -5.64 -32.55 2.05
C ARG A 159 -6.36 -31.29 1.57
N LEU A 160 -5.62 -30.22 1.26
CA LEU A 160 -6.20 -28.97 0.75
C LEU A 160 -6.85 -29.17 -0.62
N SER A 161 -6.27 -30.04 -1.45
CA SER A 161 -6.84 -30.41 -2.75
C SER A 161 -8.16 -31.15 -2.55
N ASP A 162 -8.21 -32.13 -1.67
CA ASP A 162 -9.44 -32.87 -1.36
C ASP A 162 -10.51 -31.97 -0.75
N GLU A 163 -10.15 -31.12 0.21
CA GLU A 163 -11.05 -30.12 0.80
C GLU A 163 -11.59 -29.14 -0.26
N PHE A 164 -10.72 -28.62 -1.14
CA PHE A 164 -11.11 -27.73 -2.22
C PHE A 164 -11.99 -28.43 -3.26
N LEU A 165 -11.67 -29.67 -3.62
CA LEU A 165 -12.45 -30.47 -4.55
C LEU A 165 -13.83 -30.75 -3.96
N ASN A 166 -13.91 -31.17 -2.70
CA ASN A 166 -15.19 -31.45 -2.05
C ASN A 166 -16.03 -30.18 -1.87
N ALA A 167 -15.45 -29.08 -1.42
CA ALA A 167 -16.15 -27.80 -1.26
C ALA A 167 -16.67 -27.23 -2.59
N ASN A 168 -15.96 -27.47 -3.70
CA ASN A 168 -16.36 -26.99 -5.03
C ASN A 168 -17.08 -28.06 -5.87
N ALA A 169 -17.53 -29.17 -5.30
CA ALA A 169 -18.26 -30.19 -6.05
C ALA A 169 -19.51 -29.60 -6.72
N ASP A 170 -20.30 -28.83 -5.97
CA ASP A 170 -21.52 -28.18 -6.46
C ASP A 170 -21.23 -27.08 -7.49
N PHE A 171 -20.17 -26.30 -7.28
CA PHE A 171 -19.74 -25.27 -8.24
C PHE A 171 -19.23 -25.88 -9.55
N ARG A 172 -18.56 -27.03 -9.48
CA ARG A 172 -18.13 -27.77 -10.68
C ARG A 172 -19.30 -28.37 -11.43
N GLU A 173 -20.34 -28.83 -10.74
CA GLU A 173 -21.58 -29.27 -11.37
C GLU A 173 -22.33 -28.11 -12.02
N SER A 174 -22.41 -26.94 -11.35
CA SER A 174 -23.04 -25.74 -11.92
C SER A 174 -22.25 -25.20 -13.11
N THR A 175 -20.91 -25.21 -13.05
CA THR A 175 -20.04 -24.81 -14.16
C THR A 175 -20.12 -25.79 -15.33
N LYS A 176 -20.26 -27.11 -15.08
CA LYS A 176 -20.55 -28.09 -16.13
C LYS A 176 -21.91 -27.83 -16.79
N LYS A 177 -22.94 -27.47 -16.01
CA LYS A 177 -24.26 -27.09 -16.54
C LYS A 177 -24.19 -25.79 -17.35
N ALA A 178 -23.46 -24.80 -16.88
CA ALA A 178 -23.24 -23.53 -17.59
C ALA A 178 -22.45 -23.73 -18.87
N ALA A 179 -21.38 -24.53 -18.84
CA ALA A 179 -20.59 -24.87 -20.03
C ALA A 179 -21.39 -25.73 -21.02
N ALA A 180 -22.27 -26.62 -20.56
CA ALA A 180 -23.20 -27.35 -21.42
C ALA A 180 -24.21 -26.40 -22.08
N ALA A 181 -24.75 -25.43 -21.33
CA ALA A 181 -25.63 -24.40 -21.87
C ALA A 181 -24.91 -23.47 -22.86
N ASP A 182 -23.65 -23.12 -22.58
CA ASP A 182 -22.81 -22.31 -23.46
C ASP A 182 -22.42 -23.06 -24.74
N LYS A 183 -22.21 -24.39 -24.66
CA LYS A 183 -21.99 -25.24 -25.83
C LYS A 183 -23.24 -25.36 -26.71
N VAL A 184 -24.43 -25.33 -26.11
CA VAL A 184 -25.71 -25.23 -26.82
C VAL A 184 -25.85 -23.83 -27.45
N ALA A 185 -25.48 -22.76 -26.74
CA ALA A 185 -25.52 -21.39 -27.24
C ALA A 185 -24.47 -21.10 -28.33
N ALA A 186 -23.29 -21.73 -28.28
CA ALA A 186 -22.22 -21.59 -29.27
C ALA A 186 -22.63 -22.13 -30.65
N SER A 187 -23.58 -23.07 -30.72
CA SER A 187 -24.19 -23.51 -31.98
C SER A 187 -25.01 -22.42 -32.69
N SER A 188 -25.31 -21.30 -32.00
CA SER A 188 -26.01 -20.12 -32.55
C SER A 188 -25.09 -19.00 -33.06
N GLY A 189 -23.76 -19.22 -33.12
CA GLY A 189 -22.87 -18.44 -33.97
C GLY A 189 -22.52 -17.01 -33.51
N ARG A 190 -22.44 -16.73 -32.20
CA ARG A 190 -21.93 -15.44 -31.70
C ARG A 190 -20.81 -15.64 -30.67
N GLY A 191 -19.58 -15.76 -31.16
CA GLY A 191 -18.36 -15.74 -30.32
C GLY A 191 -17.95 -14.31 -29.97
N LEU A 192 -17.47 -14.11 -28.74
CA LEU A 192 -17.10 -12.81 -28.17
C LEU A 192 -15.59 -12.77 -27.88
N ASP A 193 -14.91 -11.79 -28.47
CA ASP A 193 -13.50 -11.49 -28.22
C ASP A 193 -13.30 -10.86 -26.83
N TRP A 194 -12.29 -11.35 -26.12
CA TRP A 194 -11.91 -10.91 -24.77
C TRP A 194 -10.81 -9.84 -24.84
N GLY A 195 -11.06 -8.70 -24.17
CA GLY A 195 -10.05 -7.92 -23.48
C GLY A 195 -9.39 -6.78 -24.25
N SER A 196 -9.42 -5.58 -23.65
CA SER A 196 -8.34 -4.57 -23.65
C SER A 196 -8.93 -3.26 -23.10
N TRP A 197 -8.48 -2.83 -21.92
CA TRP A 197 -8.44 -1.40 -21.61
C TRP A 197 -7.37 -0.79 -22.54
N GLY A 198 -7.81 -0.37 -23.71
CA GLY A 198 -6.96 0.27 -24.69
C GLY A 198 -6.87 1.76 -24.41
N SER A 199 -5.65 2.28 -24.36
CA SER A 199 -5.36 3.61 -24.88
C SER A 199 -5.90 3.67 -26.31
N VAL A 200 -6.95 4.45 -26.57
CA VAL A 200 -7.41 4.70 -27.95
C VAL A 200 -6.44 5.71 -28.54
N GLY A 201 -5.54 5.27 -29.42
CA GLY A 201 -4.57 6.15 -30.10
C GLY A 201 -3.32 6.53 -29.30
N GLY A 202 -2.97 5.81 -28.23
CA GLY A 202 -1.77 6.12 -27.44
C GLY A 202 -1.92 7.28 -26.45
N MET A 203 -3.12 7.82 -26.30
CA MET A 203 -3.54 8.60 -25.13
C MET A 203 -4.19 7.65 -24.13
N ASP A 204 -3.77 7.72 -22.86
CA ASP A 204 -4.53 7.11 -21.77
C ASP A 204 -5.95 7.70 -21.78
N VAL A 205 -6.94 6.95 -21.27
CA VAL A 205 -8.30 7.47 -21.05
C VAL A 205 -8.19 8.51 -19.94
N VAL A 206 -7.77 9.70 -20.32
CA VAL A 206 -7.50 10.84 -19.45
C VAL A 206 -8.82 11.50 -19.12
N ILE A 207 -9.04 11.61 -17.82
CA ILE A 207 -9.77 12.67 -17.13
C ILE A 207 -9.40 14.01 -17.78
N GLY A 208 -10.20 14.46 -18.74
CA GLY A 208 -10.05 15.82 -19.25
C GLY A 208 -10.42 16.83 -18.16
N PRO A 209 -9.75 17.99 -18.06
CA PRO A 209 -10.17 19.07 -17.19
C PRO A 209 -11.44 19.68 -17.79
N SER A 210 -12.60 19.17 -17.40
CA SER A 210 -13.86 19.89 -17.55
C SER A 210 -14.14 20.57 -16.21
N GLU A 211 -14.29 21.89 -16.22
CA GLU A 211 -14.57 22.77 -15.06
C GLU A 211 -15.87 22.45 -14.28
N SER A 212 -16.59 21.38 -14.63
CA SER A 212 -17.76 20.94 -13.88
C SER A 212 -17.35 20.14 -12.64
N VAL A 213 -17.71 20.63 -11.46
CA VAL A 213 -17.60 19.90 -10.17
C VAL A 213 -18.21 18.49 -10.34
N LEU A 214 -17.36 17.46 -10.29
CA LEU A 214 -17.66 16.11 -10.76
C LEU A 214 -18.39 15.27 -9.70
N LEU A 215 -19.64 15.62 -9.41
CA LEU A 215 -20.61 14.63 -8.92
C LEU A 215 -21.02 13.73 -10.09
N GLY A 216 -20.19 12.73 -10.37
CA GLY A 216 -20.41 11.72 -11.41
C GLY A 216 -19.97 12.16 -12.80
N SER A 217 -19.19 11.31 -13.47
CA SER A 217 -18.73 11.45 -14.88
C SER A 217 -19.89 11.45 -15.91
N VAL A 218 -21.13 11.42 -15.43
CA VAL A 218 -22.37 11.40 -16.23
C VAL A 218 -22.64 12.76 -16.87
N ALA A 219 -22.27 13.90 -16.27
CA ALA A 219 -22.44 15.20 -16.91
C ALA A 219 -21.58 15.32 -18.20
N ALA A 220 -20.33 14.87 -18.13
CA ALA A 220 -19.44 14.81 -19.30
C ALA A 220 -19.88 13.74 -20.33
N ALA A 221 -20.37 12.58 -19.88
CA ALA A 221 -20.92 11.55 -20.76
C ALA A 221 -22.23 11.98 -21.44
N ARG A 222 -23.07 12.78 -20.75
CA ARG A 222 -24.30 13.36 -21.32
C ARG A 222 -23.99 14.42 -22.36
N LYS A 223 -23.00 15.28 -22.13
CA LYS A 223 -22.56 16.28 -23.13
C LYS A 223 -22.08 15.61 -24.42
N ARG A 224 -21.48 14.42 -24.35
CA ARG A 224 -21.18 13.60 -25.55
C ARG A 224 -22.42 12.99 -26.20
N ALA A 225 -23.36 12.47 -25.42
CA ALA A 225 -24.58 11.85 -25.95
C ALA A 225 -25.55 12.87 -26.59
N THR A 226 -25.57 14.13 -26.12
CA THR A 226 -26.38 15.20 -26.71
C THR A 226 -25.75 15.80 -27.97
N LEU A 227 -24.43 15.75 -28.13
CA LEU A 227 -23.76 16.16 -29.37
C LEU A 227 -23.99 15.20 -30.55
N GLU A 228 -24.54 14.00 -30.31
CA GLU A 228 -24.79 12.99 -31.33
C GLU A 228 -26.28 12.80 -31.68
N GLY A 229 -27.22 13.58 -31.10
CA GLY A 229 -28.65 13.46 -31.37
C GLY A 229 -29.37 14.81 -31.45
N ASP A 230 -29.94 15.10 -32.62
CA ASP A 230 -30.61 16.34 -33.04
C ASP A 230 -32.00 16.57 -32.40
N ASP A 231 -32.27 16.02 -31.21
CA ASP A 231 -33.57 16.13 -30.56
C ASP A 231 -33.52 17.13 -29.39
N ASP A 232 -34.15 18.30 -29.59
CA ASP A 232 -34.41 19.37 -28.61
C ASP A 232 -35.34 18.91 -27.46
N GLN A 233 -34.98 17.86 -26.73
CA GLN A 233 -35.67 17.53 -25.48
C GLN A 233 -35.17 18.43 -24.35
N PRO A 234 -36.08 19.05 -23.56
CA PRO A 234 -35.69 19.85 -22.42
C PRO A 234 -34.89 18.99 -21.45
N ILE A 235 -33.69 19.46 -21.11
CA ILE A 235 -32.84 18.83 -20.09
C ILE A 235 -33.59 18.98 -18.76
N VAL A 236 -34.25 17.90 -18.33
CA VAL A 236 -34.87 17.85 -17.00
C VAL A 236 -33.74 18.00 -15.98
N GLU A 237 -33.78 19.08 -15.19
CA GLU A 237 -32.89 19.27 -14.04
C GLU A 237 -33.03 18.04 -13.13
N GLN A 238 -31.92 17.35 -12.90
CA GLN A 238 -31.89 16.20 -12.02
C GLN A 238 -31.32 16.64 -10.68
N ASP A 239 -32.04 16.31 -9.60
CA ASP A 239 -31.54 16.51 -8.25
C ASP A 239 -30.18 15.81 -8.06
N ASN A 240 -29.24 16.52 -7.46
CA ASN A 240 -27.96 15.94 -7.05
C ASN A 240 -28.21 15.02 -5.84
N ARG A 241 -28.32 13.72 -6.10
CA ARG A 241 -28.65 12.70 -5.10
C ARG A 241 -27.44 11.83 -4.75
N VAL A 242 -27.20 11.66 -3.45
CA VAL A 242 -26.21 10.71 -2.89
C VAL A 242 -26.95 9.65 -2.10
N LEU A 243 -26.80 8.39 -2.51
CA LEU A 243 -27.36 7.24 -1.80
C LEU A 243 -26.38 6.78 -0.73
N VAL A 244 -26.81 6.68 0.52
CA VAL A 244 -25.98 6.19 1.63
C VAL A 244 -26.57 4.90 2.18
N VAL A 245 -25.76 3.85 2.25
CA VAL A 245 -26.13 2.57 2.86
C VAL A 245 -25.30 2.36 4.11
N VAL A 246 -25.95 2.49 5.27
CA VAL A 246 -25.32 2.41 6.59
C VAL A 246 -26.25 1.78 7.61
N ASP A 247 -25.71 0.92 8.47
CA ASP A 247 -26.34 0.42 9.68
C ASP A 247 -25.74 1.19 10.86
N GLU A 248 -26.42 2.26 11.26
CA GLU A 248 -26.04 3.19 12.34
C GLU A 248 -25.71 2.43 13.64
N LYS A 249 -26.36 1.27 13.88
CA LYS A 249 -26.14 0.47 15.09
C LYS A 249 -24.84 -0.33 15.05
N LYS A 250 -24.37 -0.74 13.87
CA LYS A 250 -23.16 -1.57 13.72
C LYS A 250 -21.90 -0.74 13.50
N SER A 251 -22.03 0.39 12.82
CA SER A 251 -20.88 1.18 12.39
C SER A 251 -20.57 2.30 13.38
N LYS A 252 -19.73 1.99 14.38
CA LYS A 252 -19.23 2.96 15.36
C LYS A 252 -18.69 4.22 14.68
N GLY A 253 -19.12 5.39 15.13
CA GLY A 253 -18.68 6.69 14.61
C GLY A 253 -19.27 7.12 13.26
N SER A 254 -19.98 6.24 12.54
CA SER A 254 -20.54 6.57 11.23
C SER A 254 -21.56 7.72 11.28
N ASP A 255 -22.39 7.80 12.31
CA ASP A 255 -23.38 8.87 12.48
C ASP A 255 -22.72 10.25 12.51
N ARG A 256 -21.53 10.36 13.13
CA ARG A 256 -20.78 11.62 13.25
C ARG A 256 -20.17 12.02 11.92
N VAL A 257 -19.53 11.07 11.24
CA VAL A 257 -18.98 11.28 9.90
C VAL A 257 -20.10 11.66 8.93
N MET A 258 -21.25 10.99 8.98
CA MET A 258 -22.39 11.27 8.12
C MET A 258 -23.05 12.61 8.44
N GLY A 259 -23.19 12.97 9.71
CA GLY A 259 -23.67 14.28 10.13
C GLY A 259 -22.80 15.40 9.55
N ARG A 260 -21.47 15.26 9.66
CA ARG A 260 -20.53 16.25 9.12
C ARG A 260 -20.50 16.24 7.59
N LEU A 261 -20.53 15.08 6.95
CA LEU A 261 -20.55 14.96 5.48
C LEU A 261 -21.79 15.61 4.88
N LYS A 262 -22.97 15.48 5.51
CA LYS A 262 -24.20 16.16 5.04
C LYS A 262 -24.05 17.68 5.05
N VAL A 263 -23.49 18.24 6.11
CA VAL A 263 -23.20 19.69 6.19
C VAL A 263 -22.22 20.11 5.10
N LEU A 264 -21.11 19.36 4.96
CA LEU A 264 -20.10 19.65 3.94
C LEU A 264 -20.65 19.56 2.50
N LEU A 265 -21.51 18.59 2.21
CA LEU A 265 -22.17 18.49 0.89
C LEU A 265 -23.13 19.66 0.63
N GLN A 266 -23.83 20.15 1.64
CA GLN A 266 -24.70 21.32 1.52
C GLN A 266 -23.90 22.62 1.35
N GLU A 267 -22.73 22.74 2.00
CA GLU A 267 -21.83 23.89 1.87
C GLU A 267 -21.09 23.90 0.52
N ALA A 268 -20.69 22.72 0.04
CA ALA A 268 -19.89 22.54 -1.18
C ALA A 268 -20.65 22.81 -2.49
N PHE A 269 -21.99 22.72 -2.46
CA PHE A 269 -22.82 22.78 -3.66
C PHE A 269 -23.95 23.78 -3.48
N GLU A 270 -24.10 24.68 -4.45
CA GLU A 270 -25.15 25.70 -4.45
C GLU A 270 -26.57 25.10 -4.61
N SER A 271 -26.66 23.93 -5.23
CA SER A 271 -27.91 23.19 -5.41
C SER A 271 -28.21 22.30 -4.20
N GLU A 272 -29.49 22.11 -3.90
CA GLU A 272 -29.94 21.22 -2.83
C GLU A 272 -29.48 19.77 -3.11
N ILE A 273 -28.48 19.30 -2.37
CA ILE A 273 -28.05 17.90 -2.40
C ILE A 273 -28.95 17.09 -1.49
N ILE A 274 -29.56 16.06 -2.06
CA ILE A 274 -30.41 15.12 -1.33
C ILE A 274 -29.57 13.90 -0.95
N VAL A 275 -29.40 13.67 0.34
CA VAL A 275 -28.67 12.52 0.88
C VAL A 275 -29.67 11.51 1.43
N ASP A 276 -29.97 10.47 0.64
CA ASP A 276 -30.91 9.41 1.02
C ASP A 276 -30.18 8.31 1.79
N SER A 277 -30.51 8.10 3.08
CA SER A 277 -29.87 7.07 3.93
C SER A 277 -30.76 5.84 4.11
N TYR A 278 -30.20 4.65 3.91
CA TYR A 278 -30.90 3.38 4.06
C TYR A 278 -30.06 2.36 4.84
N GLY A 279 -30.74 1.51 5.61
CA GLY A 279 -30.12 0.29 6.12
C GLY A 279 -29.84 -0.73 5.01
N PRO A 280 -28.90 -1.65 5.20
CA PRO A 280 -28.52 -2.66 4.18
C PRO A 280 -29.69 -3.60 3.81
N THR A 281 -30.57 -3.88 4.77
CA THR A 281 -31.82 -4.65 4.59
C THR A 281 -33.03 -3.76 4.24
N GLY A 282 -32.84 -2.45 4.13
CA GLY A 282 -33.89 -1.51 3.79
C GLY A 282 -34.42 -1.69 2.37
N ASN A 283 -35.62 -1.13 2.15
CA ASN A 283 -36.26 -1.05 0.84
C ASN A 283 -35.61 0.04 -0.01
N ILE A 284 -34.39 -0.21 -0.46
CA ILE A 284 -33.68 0.69 -1.37
C ILE A 284 -34.35 0.61 -2.74
N PRO A 285 -34.78 1.74 -3.33
CA PRO A 285 -35.41 1.76 -4.64
C PRO A 285 -34.47 1.20 -5.71
N ILE A 286 -35.05 0.46 -6.66
CA ILE A 286 -34.32 -0.09 -7.80
C ILE A 286 -33.70 1.08 -8.58
N GLY A 287 -32.44 0.95 -9.00
CA GLY A 287 -31.71 2.03 -9.65
C GLY A 287 -31.17 3.09 -8.69
N GLY A 288 -31.28 2.88 -7.37
CA GLY A 288 -30.67 3.77 -6.37
C GLY A 288 -31.29 5.17 -6.33
N ASN A 289 -32.58 5.31 -6.67
CA ASN A 289 -33.30 6.58 -6.71
C ASN A 289 -32.65 7.66 -7.58
N ASN A 290 -32.01 7.28 -8.69
CA ASN A 290 -31.24 8.20 -9.55
C ASN A 290 -30.06 8.88 -8.84
N ALA A 291 -29.55 8.29 -7.76
CA ALA A 291 -28.33 8.79 -7.13
C ALA A 291 -27.15 8.75 -8.10
N GLN A 292 -26.37 9.82 -8.13
CA GLN A 292 -25.16 9.91 -8.95
C GLN A 292 -24.05 9.02 -8.39
N THR A 293 -23.99 8.96 -7.06
CA THR A 293 -23.00 8.23 -6.28
C THR A 293 -23.67 7.46 -5.13
N ALA A 294 -23.19 6.25 -4.87
CA ALA A 294 -23.60 5.45 -3.71
C ALA A 294 -22.43 5.30 -2.73
N LEU A 295 -22.63 5.70 -1.47
CA LEU A 295 -21.72 5.52 -0.35
C LEU A 295 -22.18 4.32 0.49
N ILE A 296 -21.32 3.33 0.68
CA ILE A 296 -21.65 2.08 1.37
C ILE A 296 -20.66 1.83 2.50
N PHE A 297 -21.13 1.70 3.73
CA PHE A 297 -20.29 1.29 4.86
C PHE A 297 -20.17 -0.24 4.89
N ALA A 298 -18.97 -0.76 4.61
CA ALA A 298 -18.72 -2.21 4.57
C ALA A 298 -19.00 -2.88 5.93
N SER A 299 -18.80 -2.16 7.04
CA SER A 299 -19.17 -2.58 8.40
C SER A 299 -20.66 -2.87 8.60
N SER A 300 -21.52 -2.34 7.71
CA SER A 300 -22.97 -2.55 7.75
C SER A 300 -23.39 -3.83 7.03
N LEU A 301 -22.51 -4.40 6.20
CA LEU A 301 -22.77 -5.61 5.45
C LEU A 301 -22.27 -6.83 6.22
N ASN A 302 -22.91 -7.98 6.02
CA ASN A 302 -22.52 -9.21 6.71
C ASN A 302 -21.36 -9.93 5.98
N ASP A 303 -21.36 -9.86 4.64
CA ASP A 303 -20.48 -10.63 3.76
C ASP A 303 -20.51 -10.09 2.32
N ARG A 304 -19.72 -10.73 1.45
CA ARG A 304 -19.70 -10.48 0.01
C ARG A 304 -21.07 -10.62 -0.67
N SER A 305 -21.85 -11.64 -0.31
CA SER A 305 -23.15 -11.88 -0.96
C SER A 305 -24.14 -10.74 -0.68
N SER A 306 -24.09 -10.15 0.52
CA SER A 306 -24.87 -8.96 0.88
C SER A 306 -24.57 -7.77 -0.04
N LEU A 307 -23.29 -7.54 -0.36
CA LEU A 307 -22.89 -6.49 -1.30
C LEU A 307 -23.39 -6.78 -2.71
N GLU A 308 -23.20 -8.00 -3.21
CA GLU A 308 -23.64 -8.39 -4.56
C GLU A 308 -25.16 -8.22 -4.74
N ASN A 309 -25.94 -8.63 -3.73
CA ASN A 309 -27.39 -8.44 -3.71
C ASN A 309 -27.80 -6.97 -3.63
N LEU A 310 -27.11 -6.18 -2.82
CA LEU A 310 -27.33 -4.73 -2.71
C LEU A 310 -27.06 -4.04 -4.05
N LEU A 311 -25.89 -4.26 -4.65
CA LEU A 311 -25.51 -3.67 -5.93
C LEU A 311 -26.36 -4.21 -7.09
N GLY A 312 -26.82 -5.46 -7.02
CA GLY A 312 -27.79 -6.02 -7.95
C GLY A 312 -29.12 -5.25 -7.97
N ARG A 313 -29.54 -4.65 -6.84
CA ARG A 313 -30.72 -3.77 -6.77
C ARG A 313 -30.40 -2.34 -7.20
N VAL A 314 -29.32 -1.77 -6.65
CA VAL A 314 -28.92 -0.37 -6.87
C VAL A 314 -28.50 -0.11 -8.31
N LEU A 315 -27.81 -1.06 -8.94
CA LEU A 315 -27.26 -0.86 -10.29
C LEU A 315 -28.16 -1.40 -11.42
N LYS A 316 -29.33 -1.93 -11.08
CA LYS A 316 -30.30 -2.39 -12.07
C LYS A 316 -30.99 -1.16 -12.66
N ARG A 317 -30.88 -1.00 -13.98
CA ARG A 317 -31.64 0.04 -14.70
C ARG A 317 -33.12 -0.21 -14.50
N THR A 318 -33.85 0.82 -14.07
CA THR A 318 -35.31 0.79 -14.07
C THR A 318 -35.80 1.13 -15.47
N ALA A 319 -36.71 0.31 -15.99
CA ALA A 319 -37.45 0.68 -17.19
C ALA A 319 -38.23 1.98 -16.89
N PRO A 320 -38.38 2.88 -17.88
CA PRO A 320 -39.20 4.07 -17.70
C PRO A 320 -40.62 3.62 -17.34
N VAL A 321 -41.12 4.07 -16.18
CA VAL A 321 -42.53 3.91 -15.82
C VAL A 321 -43.28 5.02 -16.56
N ALA A 322 -44.43 4.73 -17.18
CA ALA A 322 -45.13 5.63 -18.10
C ALA A 322 -45.12 7.12 -17.63
N GLY A 323 -44.27 7.93 -18.25
CA GLY A 323 -44.10 9.37 -17.97
C GLY A 323 -42.84 9.77 -17.17
N SER A 324 -42.07 8.83 -16.60
CA SER A 324 -40.82 9.12 -15.89
C SER A 324 -39.58 8.74 -16.72
N ALA A 325 -38.51 9.53 -16.56
CA ALA A 325 -37.23 9.23 -17.16
C ALA A 325 -36.72 7.86 -16.65
N PRO A 326 -36.06 7.05 -17.50
CA PRO A 326 -35.46 5.79 -17.08
C PRO A 326 -34.48 6.06 -15.94
N GLY A 327 -34.60 5.32 -14.85
CA GLY A 327 -33.77 5.58 -13.70
C GLY A 327 -32.32 5.23 -13.97
N MET A 328 -31.43 6.17 -13.69
CA MET A 328 -30.01 6.01 -13.94
C MET A 328 -29.34 5.45 -12.70
N PRO A 329 -28.71 4.26 -12.78
CA PRO A 329 -27.97 3.73 -11.65
C PRO A 329 -26.75 4.61 -11.35
N PRO A 330 -26.26 4.59 -10.10
CA PRO A 330 -25.03 5.29 -9.72
C PRO A 330 -23.87 4.94 -10.65
N SER A 331 -23.11 5.98 -11.01
CA SER A 331 -21.89 5.87 -11.82
C SER A 331 -20.65 5.60 -10.97
N HIS A 332 -20.75 5.87 -9.67
CA HIS A 332 -19.68 5.76 -8.70
C HIS A 332 -20.18 5.08 -7.43
N VAL A 333 -19.39 4.15 -6.92
CA VAL A 333 -19.64 3.53 -5.61
C VAL A 333 -18.42 3.77 -4.72
N VAL A 334 -18.62 4.45 -3.60
CA VAL A 334 -17.62 4.62 -2.55
C VAL A 334 -17.92 3.63 -1.43
N VAL A 335 -16.96 2.76 -1.12
CA VAL A 335 -17.06 1.81 -0.02
C VAL A 335 -16.17 2.29 1.13
N VAL A 336 -16.76 2.53 2.29
CA VAL A 336 -16.04 2.85 3.53
C VAL A 336 -15.72 1.54 4.24
N SER A 337 -14.43 1.25 4.41
CA SER A 337 -13.91 0.05 5.05
C SER A 337 -13.00 0.41 6.23
N GLY A 338 -12.53 -0.59 6.97
CA GLY A 338 -11.57 -0.42 8.06
C GLY A 338 -10.13 -0.67 7.60
N LEU A 339 -9.16 -0.13 8.36
CA LEU A 339 -7.75 -0.52 8.25
C LEU A 339 -7.53 -2.00 8.60
N GLY A 340 -6.43 -2.56 8.09
CA GLY A 340 -5.96 -3.91 8.40
C GLY A 340 -6.48 -5.01 7.48
N THR A 341 -7.36 -4.70 6.54
CA THR A 341 -7.97 -5.66 5.60
C THR A 341 -6.97 -6.30 4.63
N GLU A 342 -5.83 -5.66 4.35
CA GLU A 342 -4.74 -6.26 3.56
C GLU A 342 -3.65 -6.88 4.44
N ARG A 343 -3.70 -6.62 5.75
CA ARG A 343 -2.68 -7.00 6.73
C ARG A 343 -3.19 -8.02 7.75
N THR A 344 -4.22 -8.80 7.40
CA THR A 344 -4.85 -9.77 8.31
C THR A 344 -3.91 -10.86 8.83
N ASN A 345 -2.73 -11.04 8.23
CA ASN A 345 -1.68 -11.94 8.68
C ASN A 345 -0.60 -11.29 9.56
N LYS A 346 -0.66 -9.96 9.77
CA LYS A 346 0.31 -9.20 10.56
C LYS A 346 -0.29 -8.78 11.89
N MET A 347 0.51 -8.78 12.96
CA MET A 347 0.09 -8.22 14.26
C MET A 347 -0.03 -6.69 14.14
N PRO A 348 -1.01 -6.03 14.78
CA PRO A 348 -2.03 -6.60 15.68
C PRO A 348 -3.29 -7.15 14.95
N TYR A 349 -3.39 -6.95 13.64
CA TYR A 349 -4.58 -7.28 12.84
C TYR A 349 -4.91 -8.77 12.78
N SER A 350 -3.91 -9.64 12.86
CA SER A 350 -4.11 -11.10 12.92
C SER A 350 -4.90 -11.53 14.15
N MET A 351 -4.67 -10.91 15.31
CA MET A 351 -5.45 -11.16 16.53
C MET A 351 -6.89 -10.65 16.39
N GLN A 352 -7.07 -9.45 15.85
CA GLN A 352 -8.39 -8.88 15.61
C GLN A 352 -9.21 -9.76 14.66
N ASN A 353 -8.55 -10.34 13.65
CA ASN A 353 -9.20 -11.21 12.68
C ASN A 353 -9.48 -12.62 13.22
N LEU A 354 -8.66 -13.15 14.13
CA LEU A 354 -8.88 -14.46 14.76
C LEU A 354 -10.19 -14.50 15.57
N LEU A 355 -10.61 -13.36 16.12
CA LEU A 355 -11.85 -13.19 16.88
C LEU A 355 -13.07 -12.89 15.98
N GLY A 356 -13.25 -13.66 14.91
CA GLY A 356 -14.50 -13.68 14.12
C GLY A 356 -14.39 -13.35 12.63
N GLY A 357 -13.18 -13.31 12.07
CA GLY A 357 -12.93 -13.14 10.63
C GLY A 357 -13.44 -11.81 10.07
N LYS A 358 -13.57 -10.79 10.93
CA LYS A 358 -14.21 -9.52 10.54
C LYS A 358 -13.45 -8.81 9.42
N LEU A 359 -12.11 -8.79 9.48
CA LEU A 359 -11.29 -8.13 8.48
C LEU A 359 -11.30 -8.88 7.16
N ASP A 360 -11.31 -10.22 7.18
CA ASP A 360 -11.44 -11.02 5.96
C ASP A 360 -12.79 -10.78 5.26
N LYS A 361 -13.89 -10.69 6.01
CA LYS A 361 -15.21 -10.35 5.44
C LYS A 361 -15.22 -8.98 4.77
N LEU A 362 -14.60 -7.98 5.41
CA LEU A 362 -14.43 -6.64 4.82
C LEU A 362 -13.58 -6.71 3.55
N ARG A 363 -12.49 -7.47 3.56
CA ARG A 363 -11.64 -7.69 2.39
C ARG A 363 -12.40 -8.36 1.24
N GLU A 364 -13.26 -9.34 1.52
CA GLU A 364 -14.10 -9.99 0.52
C GLU A 364 -15.10 -9.01 -0.12
N ILE A 365 -15.68 -8.11 0.67
CA ILE A 365 -16.55 -7.03 0.19
C ILE A 365 -15.77 -6.07 -0.72
N GLU A 366 -14.56 -5.67 -0.33
CA GLU A 366 -13.67 -4.84 -1.15
C GLU A 366 -13.34 -5.52 -2.49
N GLN A 367 -12.96 -6.80 -2.46
CA GLN A 367 -12.65 -7.55 -3.68
C GLN A 367 -13.88 -7.70 -4.57
N ALA A 368 -15.07 -7.85 -3.99
CA ALA A 368 -16.31 -7.96 -4.73
C ALA A 368 -16.68 -6.67 -5.46
N ILE A 369 -16.56 -5.48 -4.84
CA ILE A 369 -16.81 -4.21 -5.58
C ILE A 369 -15.81 -4.02 -6.73
N VAL A 370 -14.55 -4.40 -6.53
CA VAL A 370 -13.52 -4.35 -7.59
C VAL A 370 -13.85 -5.34 -8.72
N ALA A 371 -14.31 -6.55 -8.39
CA ALA A 371 -14.70 -7.54 -9.40
C ALA A 371 -15.96 -7.12 -10.16
N ILE A 372 -16.96 -6.56 -9.48
CA ILE A 372 -18.21 -6.07 -10.09
C ILE A 372 -17.93 -4.91 -11.02
N SER A 373 -17.15 -3.91 -10.60
CA SER A 373 -16.78 -2.77 -11.46
C SER A 373 -16.01 -3.22 -12.71
N ARG A 374 -15.07 -4.17 -12.57
CA ARG A 374 -14.27 -4.70 -13.69
C ARG A 374 -15.03 -5.62 -14.65
N SER A 375 -16.00 -6.38 -14.16
CA SER A 375 -16.77 -7.34 -14.96
C SER A 375 -17.85 -6.68 -15.84
N ARG A 376 -18.15 -5.39 -15.61
CA ARG A 376 -19.09 -4.64 -16.46
C ARG A 376 -18.48 -4.40 -17.83
N ILE A 377 -18.98 -5.15 -18.82
CA ILE A 377 -18.54 -5.08 -20.21
C ILE A 377 -18.89 -3.72 -20.81
N VAL A 378 -17.87 -3.03 -21.32
CA VAL A 378 -17.98 -1.80 -22.11
C VAL A 378 -18.97 -2.04 -23.26
N GLY A 379 -20.08 -1.29 -23.28
CA GLY A 379 -21.08 -1.31 -24.35
C GLY A 379 -22.41 -1.99 -24.03
N LYS A 380 -22.51 -2.82 -22.98
CA LYS A 380 -23.80 -3.40 -22.53
C LYS A 380 -24.31 -2.79 -21.21
N GLN A 381 -23.39 -2.36 -20.36
CA GLN A 381 -23.70 -1.78 -19.05
C GLN A 381 -22.92 -0.48 -18.87
N ASN A 382 -23.45 0.42 -18.05
CA ASN A 382 -22.72 1.63 -17.69
C ASN A 382 -21.44 1.23 -16.95
N PRO A 383 -20.28 1.79 -17.30
CA PRO A 383 -19.07 1.63 -16.50
C PRO A 383 -19.37 2.11 -15.08
N LEU A 384 -18.81 1.40 -14.11
CA LEU A 384 -18.98 1.70 -12.69
C LEU A 384 -17.60 2.01 -12.12
N ASP A 385 -17.40 3.24 -11.71
CA ASP A 385 -16.22 3.59 -10.93
C ASP A 385 -16.41 3.12 -9.49
N TYR A 386 -15.32 2.68 -8.85
CA TYR A 386 -15.32 2.39 -7.43
C TYR A 386 -14.28 3.22 -6.68
N THR A 387 -14.48 3.45 -5.39
CA THR A 387 -13.43 3.92 -4.49
C THR A 387 -13.57 3.16 -3.19
N VAL A 388 -12.48 2.59 -2.69
CA VAL A 388 -12.45 1.99 -1.35
C VAL A 388 -11.68 2.95 -0.44
N VAL A 389 -12.35 3.49 0.56
CA VAL A 389 -11.75 4.38 1.57
C VAL A 389 -11.65 3.61 2.88
N LYS A 390 -10.42 3.36 3.34
CA LYS A 390 -10.12 2.66 4.58
C LYS A 390 -9.81 3.68 5.66
N PHE A 391 -10.65 3.74 6.68
CA PHE A 391 -10.45 4.62 7.80
C PHE A 391 -9.83 3.90 8.98
N GLY A 392 -8.98 4.62 9.69
CA GLY A 392 -8.63 4.28 11.07
C GLY A 392 -9.86 4.21 11.98
N ASP A 393 -9.64 3.81 13.23
CA ASP A 393 -10.72 3.87 14.21
C ASP A 393 -11.23 5.32 14.31
N ILE A 394 -12.54 5.51 14.12
CA ILE A 394 -13.12 6.85 14.09
C ILE A 394 -13.13 7.39 15.51
N ALA A 395 -12.36 8.45 15.72
CA ALA A 395 -12.17 9.07 17.02
C ALA A 395 -13.49 9.65 17.57
N SER A 396 -13.55 9.81 18.89
CA SER A 396 -14.76 10.29 19.56
C SER A 396 -15.01 11.80 19.38
N SER A 397 -13.98 12.55 19.02
CA SER A 397 -13.99 13.96 18.65
C SER A 397 -12.89 14.16 17.61
N ASP A 398 -12.77 15.34 17.00
CA ASP A 398 -11.66 15.61 16.08
C ASP A 398 -10.28 15.63 16.75
N GLY A 399 -10.23 15.44 18.08
CA GLY A 399 -9.00 15.36 18.85
C GLY A 399 -8.28 16.71 18.87
N ASN A 400 -7.44 16.90 19.88
CA ASN A 400 -6.43 17.97 19.86
C ASN A 400 -5.08 17.42 19.36
N ASP A 401 -5.13 16.27 18.69
CA ASP A 401 -3.93 15.56 18.25
C ASP A 401 -3.30 16.35 17.10
N ASP A 402 -2.03 16.70 17.27
CA ASP A 402 -1.17 17.35 16.28
C ASP A 402 -0.95 16.50 15.00
N ALA A 403 -1.60 15.34 14.91
CA ALA A 403 -1.49 14.41 13.79
C ALA A 403 -2.22 14.94 12.55
N SER A 404 -1.46 15.62 11.68
CA SER A 404 -1.95 16.09 10.38
C SER A 404 -2.54 14.93 9.56
N ILE A 405 -3.65 15.19 8.85
CA ILE A 405 -4.26 14.18 7.99
C ILE A 405 -3.28 13.59 6.97
N GLU A 406 -3.27 12.25 6.91
CA GLU A 406 -2.48 11.47 5.97
C GLU A 406 -3.39 10.63 5.06
N ILE A 407 -3.03 10.53 3.79
CA ILE A 407 -3.70 9.68 2.78
C ILE A 407 -2.63 8.87 2.06
N ARG A 408 -2.81 7.55 2.01
CA ARG A 408 -1.92 6.64 1.29
C ARG A 408 -2.71 5.65 0.43
N PRO A 409 -2.13 5.14 -0.68
CA PRO A 409 -2.75 4.07 -1.44
C PRO A 409 -2.74 2.74 -0.64
N GLY A 410 -3.80 1.95 -0.78
CA GLY A 410 -3.94 0.63 -0.15
C GLY A 410 -4.29 0.72 1.34
N ASP A 411 -3.60 -0.08 2.16
CA ASP A 411 -3.81 -0.22 3.59
C ASP A 411 -2.46 -0.24 4.33
N VAL A 412 -1.79 0.92 4.33
CA VAL A 412 -0.42 1.08 4.86
C VAL A 412 -0.39 1.82 6.20
N LEU A 413 -1.33 2.74 6.42
CA LEU A 413 -1.40 3.57 7.63
C LEU A 413 -1.96 2.82 8.84
N ASP A 414 -1.62 3.31 10.02
CA ASP A 414 -2.17 2.90 11.31
C ASP A 414 -2.62 4.14 12.08
N GLY A 415 -3.57 3.99 13.00
CA GLY A 415 -4.06 5.07 13.88
C GLY A 415 -5.55 5.35 13.76
N GLU A 416 -5.98 6.42 14.41
CA GLU A 416 -7.36 6.90 14.42
C GLU A 416 -7.59 7.97 13.33
N ILE A 417 -8.85 8.25 13.01
CA ILE A 417 -9.23 9.38 12.16
C ILE A 417 -10.32 10.23 12.82
N GLY A 418 -10.14 11.55 12.81
CA GLY A 418 -11.16 12.50 13.26
C GLY A 418 -12.41 12.46 12.37
N PRO A 419 -13.64 12.60 12.91
CA PRO A 419 -14.86 12.58 12.12
C PRO A 419 -14.93 13.66 11.03
N ASN A 420 -14.40 14.86 11.28
CA ASN A 420 -14.30 15.94 10.30
C ASN A 420 -13.28 15.62 9.20
N ALA A 421 -12.13 15.05 9.56
CA ALA A 421 -11.14 14.57 8.60
C ALA A 421 -11.73 13.50 7.68
N ALA A 422 -12.39 12.48 8.25
CA ALA A 422 -13.06 11.41 7.52
C ALA A 422 -14.14 11.96 6.58
N ALA A 423 -14.99 12.88 7.06
CA ALA A 423 -16.04 13.48 6.24
C ALA A 423 -15.48 14.29 5.06
N ASN A 424 -14.39 15.06 5.28
CA ASN A 424 -13.72 15.76 4.19
C ASN A 424 -13.09 14.80 3.18
N VAL A 425 -12.42 13.72 3.62
CA VAL A 425 -11.88 12.70 2.70
C VAL A 425 -12.99 12.09 1.85
N LEU A 426 -14.17 11.81 2.44
CA LEU A 426 -15.32 11.32 1.68
C LEU A 426 -15.83 12.36 0.69
N LEU A 427 -16.01 13.63 1.09
CA LEU A 427 -16.41 14.70 0.18
C LEU A 427 -15.45 14.80 -1.01
N GLN A 428 -14.15 14.84 -0.72
CA GLN A 428 -13.09 14.91 -1.72
C GLN A 428 -13.16 13.71 -2.67
N ALA A 429 -13.27 12.48 -2.15
CA ALA A 429 -13.37 11.28 -2.97
C ALA A 429 -14.66 11.21 -3.82
N LEU A 430 -15.78 11.74 -3.29
CA LEU A 430 -17.09 11.74 -3.97
C LEU A 430 -17.15 12.76 -5.12
N ALA A 431 -16.69 13.99 -4.86
CA ALA A 431 -17.00 15.16 -5.67
C ALA A 431 -15.81 15.76 -6.43
N TYR A 432 -14.63 15.83 -5.80
CA TYR A 432 -13.54 16.68 -6.27
C TYR A 432 -12.35 15.90 -6.83
N GLN A 433 -12.06 14.73 -6.28
CA GLN A 433 -10.80 14.02 -6.51
C GLN A 433 -10.96 12.88 -7.53
N PRO A 434 -10.58 13.08 -8.81
CA PRO A 434 -10.65 12.04 -9.81
C PRO A 434 -9.64 10.92 -9.51
N TYR A 435 -8.56 11.22 -8.78
CA TYR A 435 -7.58 10.23 -8.33
C TYR A 435 -8.14 9.20 -7.35
N ALA A 436 -9.26 9.52 -6.67
CA ALA A 436 -9.96 8.56 -5.84
C ALA A 436 -10.68 7.50 -6.68
N ARG A 437 -11.01 7.78 -7.95
CA ARG A 437 -11.75 6.86 -8.82
C ARG A 437 -10.90 5.64 -9.17
N ASN A 438 -11.52 4.47 -9.07
CA ASN A 438 -10.91 3.15 -9.25
C ASN A 438 -9.67 2.91 -8.38
N SER A 439 -9.66 3.50 -7.18
CA SER A 439 -8.56 3.40 -6.22
C SER A 439 -9.01 2.81 -4.89
N THR A 440 -8.04 2.26 -4.16
CA THR A 440 -8.15 1.93 -2.75
C THR A 440 -7.18 2.84 -2.01
N LEU A 441 -7.66 3.54 -1.00
CA LEU A 441 -6.88 4.47 -0.19
C LEU A 441 -7.15 4.22 1.29
N CYS A 442 -6.18 4.54 2.13
CA CYS A 442 -6.36 4.64 3.56
C CYS A 442 -6.08 6.05 4.08
N SER A 443 -6.75 6.44 5.17
CA SER A 443 -6.57 7.74 5.79
C SER A 443 -6.67 7.69 7.32
N THR A 444 -5.82 8.48 7.97
CA THR A 444 -5.70 8.65 9.42
C THR A 444 -5.38 10.12 9.76
N GLY A 445 -5.48 10.48 11.03
CA GLY A 445 -5.21 11.83 11.54
C GLY A 445 -6.45 12.72 11.66
N SER A 446 -6.23 14.00 11.93
CA SER A 446 -7.27 15.01 12.11
C SER A 446 -7.06 16.18 11.15
N VAL A 447 -8.10 17.01 10.99
CA VAL A 447 -8.01 18.29 10.29
C VAL A 447 -8.23 19.38 11.35
N PRO A 448 -7.18 20.10 11.74
CA PRO A 448 -7.30 21.18 12.73
C PRO A 448 -8.25 22.27 12.24
N GLU A 449 -8.97 22.90 13.17
CA GLU A 449 -9.84 24.01 12.84
C GLU A 449 -9.04 25.18 12.26
N GLY A 450 -9.55 25.78 11.18
CA GLY A 450 -8.92 26.93 10.52
C GLY A 450 -7.74 26.62 9.59
N VAL A 451 -7.31 25.35 9.49
CA VAL A 451 -6.24 24.96 8.56
C VAL A 451 -6.82 24.55 7.20
N THR A 452 -6.45 25.28 6.16
CA THR A 452 -6.70 24.88 4.77
C THR A 452 -5.76 23.75 4.37
N VAL A 453 -6.32 22.57 4.11
CA VAL A 453 -5.58 21.41 3.63
C VAL A 453 -5.54 21.42 2.11
N GLU A 454 -4.35 21.26 1.53
CA GLU A 454 -4.17 21.05 0.09
C GLU A 454 -4.57 19.63 -0.32
N TRP A 455 -5.87 19.43 -0.49
CA TRP A 455 -6.46 18.12 -0.79
C TRP A 455 -5.92 17.50 -2.09
N ASN A 456 -5.73 18.32 -3.13
CA ASN A 456 -5.21 17.84 -4.41
C ASN A 456 -3.89 17.10 -4.19
N ASP A 457 -2.99 17.69 -3.39
CA ASP A 457 -1.69 17.09 -3.13
C ASP A 457 -1.77 15.72 -2.42
N LYS A 458 -2.63 15.66 -1.39
CA LYS A 458 -2.85 14.44 -0.60
C LYS A 458 -3.40 13.30 -1.45
N PHE A 459 -4.22 13.59 -2.46
CA PHE A 459 -4.81 12.59 -3.36
C PHE A 459 -3.93 12.22 -4.55
N VAL A 460 -2.92 13.02 -4.93
CA VAL A 460 -2.06 12.65 -6.08
C VAL A 460 -1.27 11.35 -5.81
N CYS A 461 -1.11 10.93 -4.55
CA CYS A 461 -0.47 9.65 -4.20
C CYS A 461 -1.21 8.41 -4.75
N LEU A 462 -2.50 8.59 -5.13
CA LEU A 462 -3.32 7.55 -5.75
C LEU A 462 -3.15 7.47 -7.28
N SER A 463 -2.55 8.50 -7.89
CA SER A 463 -2.28 8.56 -9.34
C SER A 463 -1.12 7.62 -9.70
N GLY A 464 -1.41 6.32 -9.82
CA GLY A 464 -0.38 5.27 -9.89
C GLY A 464 0.27 5.09 -8.51
N PRO A 465 0.43 3.85 -8.00
CA PRO A 465 0.96 3.64 -6.65
C PRO A 465 2.27 4.40 -6.43
N GLU A 466 2.21 5.41 -5.56
CA GLU A 466 3.37 6.23 -5.20
C GLU A 466 4.34 5.40 -4.38
N LEU A 467 5.61 5.41 -4.79
CA LEU A 467 6.70 4.65 -4.16
C LEU A 467 7.58 5.54 -3.28
N LEU A 468 7.75 6.81 -3.67
CA LEU A 468 8.60 7.76 -2.98
C LEU A 468 8.12 9.19 -3.26
N ARG A 469 8.19 10.04 -2.24
CA ARG A 469 8.05 11.48 -2.34
C ARG A 469 9.16 12.12 -1.49
N VAL A 470 9.96 12.99 -2.11
CA VAL A 470 11.04 13.73 -1.45
C VAL A 470 10.89 15.19 -1.79
N ASP A 471 10.86 16.03 -0.77
CA ASP A 471 10.87 17.48 -0.94
C ASP A 471 12.31 17.96 -1.16
N ALA A 472 12.54 18.64 -2.28
CA ALA A 472 13.84 19.22 -2.63
C ALA A 472 13.98 20.68 -2.16
N GLY A 473 13.06 21.12 -1.29
CA GLY A 473 12.99 22.46 -0.71
C GLY A 473 12.25 23.47 -1.59
N PRO A 474 12.18 24.74 -1.14
CA PRO A 474 11.48 25.79 -1.87
C PRO A 474 12.19 26.09 -3.20
N GLY A 475 11.40 26.37 -4.22
CA GLY A 475 11.81 27.00 -5.47
C GLY A 475 11.68 28.52 -5.41
N ILE A 476 11.92 29.19 -6.53
CA ILE A 476 11.74 30.64 -6.64
C ILE A 476 10.24 30.91 -6.78
N SER A 477 9.69 31.67 -5.83
CA SER A 477 8.25 31.96 -5.68
C SER A 477 7.72 33.02 -6.64
N SER A 478 8.52 33.51 -7.59
CA SER A 478 8.01 34.49 -8.56
C SER A 478 7.11 33.79 -9.58
N ASP A 479 5.82 34.10 -9.53
CA ASP A 479 4.77 33.62 -10.44
C ASP A 479 5.14 33.79 -11.93
N ASP A 480 6.06 34.70 -12.27
CA ASP A 480 6.52 34.98 -13.63
C ASP A 480 7.80 34.25 -14.07
N ALA A 481 8.51 33.56 -13.17
CA ALA A 481 9.72 32.82 -13.55
C ALA A 481 9.35 31.44 -14.10
N ILE A 482 9.00 31.41 -15.39
CA ILE A 482 8.82 30.21 -16.21
C ILE A 482 10.02 29.25 -16.09
N LEU A 483 11.21 29.78 -15.77
CA LEU A 483 12.46 29.05 -15.65
C LEU A 483 12.98 29.18 -14.22
N ASP A 484 12.62 28.23 -13.36
CA ASP A 484 13.24 28.08 -12.04
C ASP A 484 14.55 27.27 -12.21
N PRO A 485 15.74 27.89 -12.04
CA PRO A 485 17.00 27.21 -12.30
C PRO A 485 17.22 26.00 -11.40
N LYS A 486 16.68 26.02 -10.17
CA LYS A 486 16.80 24.91 -9.22
C LYS A 486 15.97 23.72 -9.70
N TYR A 487 14.77 23.98 -10.20
CA TYR A 487 13.91 22.97 -10.82
C TYR A 487 14.57 22.37 -12.07
N GLU A 488 15.11 23.18 -12.97
CA GLU A 488 15.76 22.72 -14.21
C GLU A 488 17.01 21.88 -13.94
N GLN A 489 17.87 22.33 -13.02
CA GLN A 489 19.06 21.58 -12.61
C GLN A 489 18.69 20.23 -11.99
N LEU A 490 17.64 20.17 -11.16
CA LEU A 490 17.16 18.92 -10.58
C LEU A 490 16.56 18.00 -11.64
N ALA A 491 15.77 18.55 -12.57
CA ALA A 491 15.19 17.80 -13.68
C ALA A 491 16.27 17.21 -14.59
N GLN A 492 17.31 17.98 -14.91
CA GLN A 492 18.47 17.49 -15.67
C GLN A 492 19.23 16.42 -14.90
N TYR A 493 19.49 16.64 -13.60
CA TYR A 493 20.16 15.67 -12.74
C TYR A 493 19.42 14.32 -12.69
N VAL A 494 18.09 14.35 -12.54
CA VAL A 494 17.25 13.14 -12.55
C VAL A 494 17.25 12.45 -13.92
N GLN A 495 17.31 13.21 -15.02
CA GLN A 495 17.42 12.63 -16.36
C GLN A 495 18.75 11.92 -16.58
N GLU A 496 19.87 12.54 -16.17
CA GLU A 496 21.21 11.96 -16.25
C GLU A 496 21.33 10.73 -15.34
N TRP A 497 20.83 10.83 -14.11
CA TRP A 497 20.73 9.71 -13.18
C TRP A 497 19.95 8.53 -13.78
N ALA A 498 18.78 8.79 -14.39
CA ALA A 498 17.99 7.75 -14.99
C ALA A 498 18.67 7.12 -16.21
N ALA A 499 19.43 7.89 -16.99
CA ALA A 499 20.16 7.39 -18.16
C ALA A 499 21.20 6.32 -17.79
N THR A 500 21.73 6.33 -16.56
CA THR A 500 22.65 5.29 -16.06
C THR A 500 22.03 3.89 -16.07
N PHE A 501 20.69 3.79 -15.99
CA PHE A 501 19.97 2.52 -16.07
C PHE A 501 19.74 2.02 -17.50
N GLY A 502 19.82 2.90 -18.50
CA GLY A 502 19.56 2.55 -19.90
C GLY A 502 20.73 1.87 -20.62
N GLY A 503 21.92 1.84 -20.00
CA GLY A 503 23.15 1.26 -20.53
C GLY A 503 23.34 -0.23 -20.20
N ASP A 504 24.61 -0.66 -20.21
CA ASP A 504 24.99 -2.02 -19.82
C ASP A 504 24.54 -2.33 -18.38
N ARG A 505 23.94 -3.50 -18.17
CA ARG A 505 23.40 -3.89 -16.84
C ARG A 505 24.44 -3.90 -15.72
N LYS A 506 25.73 -4.00 -16.07
CA LYS A 506 26.85 -4.10 -15.13
C LYS A 506 26.95 -2.80 -14.32
N GLY A 507 26.59 -2.86 -13.04
CA GLY A 507 26.72 -1.76 -12.08
C GLY A 507 25.41 -1.09 -11.65
N THR A 508 24.29 -1.34 -12.34
CA THR A 508 22.98 -0.74 -11.95
C THR A 508 22.33 -1.42 -10.74
N GLY A 509 22.73 -2.67 -10.43
CA GLY A 509 22.10 -3.50 -9.42
C GLY A 509 20.71 -4.04 -9.80
N LEU A 510 20.22 -3.78 -11.02
CA LEU A 510 18.95 -4.31 -11.50
C LEU A 510 19.09 -5.71 -12.09
N THR A 511 18.23 -6.62 -11.66
CA THR A 511 18.11 -7.96 -12.24
C THR A 511 17.30 -7.96 -13.53
N THR A 512 16.49 -6.93 -13.75
CA THR A 512 15.59 -6.79 -14.90
C THR A 512 16.12 -5.73 -15.87
N PRO A 513 16.22 -6.02 -17.19
CA PRO A 513 16.48 -4.99 -18.19
C PRO A 513 15.44 -3.88 -18.15
N VAL A 514 15.89 -2.66 -18.34
CA VAL A 514 15.02 -1.49 -18.36
C VAL A 514 15.21 -0.66 -19.62
N LEU A 515 14.13 0.00 -20.03
CA LEU A 515 14.13 1.00 -21.07
C LEU A 515 13.78 2.34 -20.46
N VAL A 516 14.71 3.29 -20.57
CA VAL A 516 14.51 4.65 -20.07
C VAL A 516 13.87 5.50 -21.16
N ARG A 517 12.77 6.19 -20.85
CA ARG A 517 12.09 7.12 -21.75
C ARG A 517 11.74 8.41 -21.01
N LYS A 518 11.56 9.52 -21.72
CA LYS A 518 10.98 10.73 -21.12
C LYS A 518 9.52 10.46 -20.71
N SER A 519 9.12 11.02 -19.57
CA SER A 519 7.71 11.04 -19.17
C SER A 519 6.91 11.85 -20.18
N ARG A 520 5.66 11.44 -20.41
CA ARG A 520 4.71 12.12 -21.29
C ARG A 520 3.68 12.94 -20.52
N LYS A 521 3.71 12.92 -19.17
CA LYS A 521 2.68 13.60 -18.36
C LYS A 521 3.01 15.09 -18.29
N ALA A 522 2.11 15.92 -18.80
CA ALA A 522 2.20 17.36 -18.68
C ALA A 522 1.97 17.82 -17.22
N ALA A 523 2.40 19.04 -16.92
CA ALA A 523 1.95 19.75 -15.72
C ALA A 523 0.42 19.90 -15.76
N SER A 524 -0.19 19.97 -14.58
CA SER A 524 -1.63 20.07 -14.43
C SER A 524 -1.88 20.89 -13.18
N GLU A 525 -2.53 22.05 -13.34
CA GLU A 525 -2.93 22.91 -12.22
C GLU A 525 -3.82 22.15 -11.23
N PHE A 526 -4.64 21.22 -11.74
CA PHE A 526 -5.43 20.32 -10.91
C PHE A 526 -4.57 19.47 -9.95
N ASP A 527 -3.34 19.12 -10.34
CA ASP A 527 -2.43 18.34 -9.49
C ASP A 527 -1.72 19.23 -8.45
N GLY A 528 -1.99 20.54 -8.43
CA GLY A 528 -1.21 21.53 -7.70
C GLY A 528 0.21 21.66 -8.26
N VAL A 529 0.42 21.40 -9.56
CA VAL A 529 1.76 21.37 -10.19
C VAL A 529 1.84 22.36 -11.34
N VAL A 530 2.69 23.37 -11.17
CA VAL A 530 2.98 24.43 -12.16
C VAL A 530 3.89 23.91 -13.28
N ALA A 531 4.94 23.16 -12.92
CA ALA A 531 5.89 22.60 -13.88
C ALA A 531 6.21 21.13 -13.57
N ARG A 532 6.29 20.29 -14.60
CA ARG A 532 6.56 18.85 -14.48
C ARG A 532 7.54 18.37 -15.55
N SER A 533 8.55 17.64 -15.11
CA SER A 533 9.56 16.99 -15.95
C SER A 533 9.81 15.61 -15.37
N GLY A 534 10.05 14.62 -16.21
CA GLY A 534 10.22 13.27 -15.66
C GLY A 534 10.69 12.25 -16.65
N VAL A 535 10.95 11.07 -16.11
CA VAL A 535 11.51 9.92 -16.81
C VAL A 535 10.77 8.65 -16.40
N ARG A 536 10.63 7.72 -17.33
CA ARG A 536 10.02 6.41 -17.16
C ARG A 536 11.09 5.36 -17.34
N ILE A 537 11.31 4.56 -16.31
CA ILE A 537 12.18 3.39 -16.29
C ILE A 537 11.26 2.18 -16.46
N LEU A 538 11.08 1.74 -17.71
CA LEU A 538 10.15 0.66 -18.07
C LEU A 538 10.85 -0.68 -17.98
N PHE A 539 10.29 -1.64 -17.24
CA PHE A 539 10.83 -3.00 -17.23
C PHE A 539 10.58 -3.65 -18.59
N GLN A 540 11.62 -4.28 -19.15
CA GLN A 540 11.49 -5.07 -20.37
C GLN A 540 11.18 -6.53 -20.01
N THR A 541 10.45 -7.19 -20.90
CA THR A 541 10.21 -8.63 -20.82
C THR A 541 11.54 -9.34 -20.97
N THR A 542 11.90 -10.14 -19.97
CA THR A 542 13.01 -11.07 -20.09
C THR A 542 12.45 -12.36 -20.66
N ASN A 543 13.02 -12.84 -21.76
CA ASN A 543 12.68 -14.13 -22.38
C ASN A 543 12.80 -15.36 -21.45
N THR A 544 13.26 -15.17 -20.21
CA THR A 544 13.19 -16.17 -19.15
C THR A 544 11.75 -16.46 -18.73
N GLY A 545 10.82 -15.49 -18.81
CA GLY A 545 9.41 -15.65 -18.43
C GLY A 545 8.58 -16.46 -19.44
N ASP A 546 8.82 -16.28 -20.75
CA ASP A 546 8.10 -17.02 -21.80
C ASP A 546 8.39 -18.53 -21.82
N ARG A 547 9.39 -18.99 -21.06
CA ARG A 547 9.60 -20.43 -20.80
C ARG A 547 8.75 -20.97 -19.66
N TYR A 548 8.32 -20.12 -18.73
CA TYR A 548 7.41 -20.50 -17.66
C TYR A 548 5.98 -20.29 -18.14
N LYS A 549 5.42 -21.33 -18.77
CA LYS A 549 4.01 -21.39 -19.10
C LYS A 549 3.21 -21.28 -17.80
N SER A 550 2.13 -20.51 -17.80
CA SER A 550 1.25 -20.51 -16.63
C SER A 550 0.74 -21.94 -16.40
N ALA A 551 0.43 -22.32 -15.15
CA ALA A 551 -0.12 -23.65 -14.86
C ALA A 551 -1.35 -23.99 -15.72
N THR A 552 -2.11 -22.99 -16.13
CA THR A 552 -3.22 -23.12 -17.08
C THR A 552 -2.78 -23.40 -18.52
N GLU A 553 -1.73 -22.75 -19.00
CA GLU A 553 -1.15 -22.92 -20.34
C GLU A 553 -0.39 -24.26 -20.43
N GLU A 554 0.35 -24.63 -19.37
CA GLU A 554 0.99 -25.94 -19.24
C GLU A 554 -0.05 -27.07 -19.23
N LYS A 555 -1.14 -26.92 -18.49
CA LYS A 555 -2.25 -27.89 -18.47
C LYS A 555 -3.01 -27.96 -19.80
N LEU A 556 -3.08 -26.86 -20.54
CA LEU A 556 -3.70 -26.82 -21.87
C LEU A 556 -2.80 -27.51 -22.90
N GLU A 557 -1.49 -27.29 -22.85
CA GLU A 557 -0.52 -28.03 -23.65
C GLU A 557 -0.44 -29.52 -23.29
N GLU A 558 -0.52 -29.88 -22.02
CA GLU A 558 -0.54 -31.27 -21.57
C GLU A 558 -1.82 -31.98 -22.06
N ARG A 559 -2.94 -31.26 -22.09
CA ARG A 559 -4.19 -31.73 -22.70
C ARG A 559 -4.09 -31.88 -24.21
N GLU A 560 -3.35 -31.00 -24.89
CA GLU A 560 -3.04 -31.14 -26.32
C GLU A 560 -2.06 -32.31 -26.59
N ARG A 561 -1.06 -32.52 -25.73
CA ARG A 561 -0.11 -33.65 -25.83
C ARG A 561 -0.75 -35.00 -25.56
N SER A 562 -1.76 -35.07 -24.70
CA SER A 562 -2.47 -36.31 -24.36
C SER A 562 -3.48 -36.77 -25.42
N GLY A 563 -3.51 -36.16 -26.61
CA GLY A 563 -4.26 -36.67 -27.77
C GLY A 563 -5.78 -36.48 -27.69
N GLY A 564 -6.25 -35.65 -26.75
CA GLY A 564 -7.66 -35.38 -26.51
C GLY A 564 -8.31 -34.43 -27.53
N GLY A 565 -8.46 -34.86 -28.78
CA GLY A 565 -9.36 -34.27 -29.77
C GLY A 565 -8.81 -33.05 -30.52
N ALA A 566 -8.67 -33.20 -31.84
CA ALA A 566 -8.29 -32.14 -32.76
C ALA A 566 -9.32 -30.99 -32.77
N VAL A 567 -9.09 -29.96 -31.95
CA VAL A 567 -9.77 -28.67 -32.11
C VAL A 567 -9.20 -28.01 -33.36
N LYS A 568 -10.04 -27.81 -34.39
CA LYS A 568 -9.69 -27.08 -35.61
C LYS A 568 -9.07 -25.73 -35.24
N LYS A 569 -7.76 -25.59 -35.43
CA LYS A 569 -7.03 -24.31 -35.31
C LYS A 569 -7.58 -23.34 -36.35
N SER A 570 -8.44 -22.40 -35.95
CA SER A 570 -8.70 -21.22 -36.77
C SER A 570 -7.45 -20.35 -36.74
N SER A 571 -6.70 -20.40 -37.83
CA SER A 571 -5.37 -19.82 -38.01
C SER A 571 -5.40 -18.31 -38.23
N LYS A 572 -5.85 -17.54 -37.24
CA LYS A 572 -5.41 -16.15 -37.11
C LYS A 572 -4.56 -16.07 -35.86
N PRO A 573 -3.23 -15.84 -35.97
CA PRO A 573 -2.44 -15.55 -34.79
C PRO A 573 -3.04 -14.29 -34.16
N LEU A 574 -3.76 -14.45 -33.06
CA LEU A 574 -4.04 -13.31 -32.20
C LEU A 574 -2.66 -12.80 -31.78
N THR A 575 -2.28 -11.65 -32.32
CA THR A 575 -1.17 -10.86 -31.79
C THR A 575 -1.59 -10.42 -30.39
N THR A 576 -1.43 -11.31 -29.42
CA THR A 576 -1.60 -11.01 -28.01
C THR A 576 -0.56 -9.93 -27.71
N LYS A 577 -1.05 -8.72 -27.42
CA LYS A 577 -0.16 -7.63 -26.99
C LYS A 577 0.69 -8.17 -25.85
N SER A 578 2.02 -8.08 -25.98
CA SER A 578 2.96 -8.48 -24.93
C SER A 578 2.50 -7.85 -23.61
N SER A 579 2.42 -8.66 -22.56
CA SER A 579 2.07 -8.17 -21.22
C SER A 579 2.97 -7.01 -20.84
N LYS A 580 2.38 -5.95 -20.28
CA LYS A 580 3.16 -4.86 -19.71
C LYS A 580 3.84 -5.37 -18.45
N GLU A 581 5.16 -5.17 -18.33
CA GLU A 581 5.99 -5.61 -17.19
C GLU A 581 6.10 -4.54 -16.09
N GLY A 582 5.34 -3.45 -16.19
CA GLY A 582 5.42 -2.33 -15.25
C GLY A 582 6.65 -1.45 -15.46
N GLY A 583 6.95 -0.65 -14.45
CA GLY A 583 8.07 0.29 -14.45
C GLY A 583 7.92 1.37 -13.38
N VAL A 584 8.93 2.21 -13.24
CA VAL A 584 8.93 3.36 -12.32
C VAL A 584 8.98 4.65 -13.11
N GLU A 585 8.04 5.55 -12.87
CA GLU A 585 8.06 6.92 -13.38
C GLU A 585 8.54 7.85 -12.27
N VAL A 586 9.60 8.60 -12.55
CA VAL A 586 10.16 9.63 -11.67
C VAL A 586 9.80 10.99 -12.23
N LEU A 587 9.14 11.81 -11.43
CA LEU A 587 8.65 13.13 -11.77
C LEU A 587 9.31 14.16 -10.86
N VAL A 588 9.89 15.20 -11.43
CA VAL A 588 10.29 16.43 -10.76
C VAL A 588 9.16 17.43 -10.97
N GLU A 589 8.58 17.91 -9.88
CA GLU A 589 7.39 18.75 -9.87
C GLU A 589 7.69 20.05 -9.11
N LYS A 590 7.25 21.19 -9.67
CA LYS A 590 7.15 22.46 -8.96
C LYS A 590 5.69 22.66 -8.57
N THR A 591 5.40 22.74 -7.27
CA THR A 591 4.03 22.92 -6.78
C THR A 591 3.56 24.37 -6.93
N THR A 592 2.25 24.59 -6.78
CA THR A 592 1.62 25.92 -6.75
C THR A 592 2.17 26.80 -5.64
N ASP A 593 2.65 26.20 -4.56
CA ASP A 593 3.16 26.88 -3.36
C ASP A 593 4.66 27.18 -3.51
N GLY A 594 5.19 26.96 -4.72
CA GLY A 594 6.57 27.22 -5.10
C GLY A 594 7.55 26.14 -4.63
N SER A 595 7.10 25.10 -3.94
CA SER A 595 7.97 23.99 -3.52
C SER A 595 8.42 23.13 -4.71
N ILE A 596 9.64 22.59 -4.64
CA ILE A 596 10.11 21.61 -5.61
C ILE A 596 10.18 20.25 -4.94
N ARG A 597 9.65 19.23 -5.61
CA ARG A 597 9.64 17.85 -5.10
C ARG A 597 9.95 16.84 -6.18
N VAL A 598 10.41 15.67 -5.75
CA VAL A 598 10.64 14.50 -6.59
C VAL A 598 9.69 13.38 -6.15
N ARG A 599 8.95 12.83 -7.10
CA ARG A 599 8.01 11.74 -6.88
C ARG A 599 8.35 10.55 -7.75
N ALA A 600 8.44 9.37 -7.16
CA ALA A 600 8.51 8.12 -7.88
C ALA A 600 7.20 7.35 -7.72
N ARG A 601 6.69 6.81 -8.83
CA ARG A 601 5.44 6.04 -8.84
C ARG A 601 5.50 4.89 -9.83
N ARG A 602 4.69 3.86 -9.60
CA ARG A 602 4.54 2.78 -10.57
C ARG A 602 3.89 3.28 -11.86
N CYS A 603 4.39 2.84 -13.01
CA CYS A 603 3.84 3.17 -14.31
C CYS A 603 3.75 1.92 -15.20
N ASN A 604 3.09 2.06 -16.36
CA ASN A 604 2.91 0.97 -17.32
C ASN A 604 2.28 -0.31 -16.71
N LEU A 605 1.34 -0.12 -15.78
CA LEU A 605 0.61 -1.22 -15.16
C LEU A 605 -0.60 -1.64 -16.01
N ASP A 606 -0.87 -2.92 -15.99
CA ASP A 606 -2.11 -3.57 -16.44
C ASP A 606 -2.59 -4.53 -15.36
N HIS A 607 -3.82 -5.02 -15.47
CA HIS A 607 -4.41 -6.00 -14.55
C HIS A 607 -3.62 -7.32 -14.44
N LYS A 608 -2.77 -7.63 -15.42
CA LYS A 608 -1.88 -8.81 -15.45
C LYS A 608 -0.41 -8.46 -15.19
N THR A 609 -0.10 -7.19 -14.95
CA THR A 609 1.29 -6.79 -14.75
C THR A 609 1.82 -7.37 -13.45
N ILE A 610 2.92 -8.10 -13.55
CA ILE A 610 3.66 -8.60 -12.42
C ILE A 610 4.50 -7.45 -11.86
N VAL A 611 4.28 -7.11 -10.60
CA VAL A 611 5.03 -6.05 -9.91
C VAL A 611 6.42 -6.57 -9.55
N LYS A 612 7.47 -5.87 -9.98
CA LYS A 612 8.88 -6.25 -9.74
C LYS A 612 9.44 -5.52 -8.53
N GLU A 613 8.88 -5.79 -7.35
CA GLU A 613 9.15 -5.06 -6.10
C GLU A 613 10.64 -4.92 -5.78
N MET A 614 11.44 -5.96 -6.00
CA MET A 614 12.90 -5.91 -5.79
C MET A 614 13.60 -4.89 -6.69
N SER A 615 13.22 -4.83 -7.97
CA SER A 615 13.80 -3.87 -8.92
C SER A 615 13.29 -2.45 -8.63
N GLU A 616 12.00 -2.29 -8.31
CA GLU A 616 11.42 -1.02 -7.88
C GLU A 616 12.13 -0.48 -6.63
N GLY A 617 12.37 -1.32 -5.62
CA GLY A 617 13.05 -0.95 -4.38
C GLY A 617 14.52 -0.59 -4.56
N VAL A 618 15.23 -1.16 -5.55
CA VAL A 618 16.58 -0.71 -5.91
C VAL A 618 16.55 0.69 -6.53
N ILE A 619 15.64 0.92 -7.49
CA ILE A 619 15.47 2.23 -8.13
C ILE A 619 15.14 3.30 -7.10
N VAL A 620 14.16 3.05 -6.22
CA VAL A 620 13.68 4.00 -5.21
C VAL A 620 14.78 4.32 -4.18
N ARG A 621 15.51 3.32 -3.67
CA ARG A 621 16.61 3.56 -2.73
C ARG A 621 17.75 4.35 -3.37
N ASN A 622 18.10 4.03 -4.62
CA ASN A 622 19.13 4.77 -5.35
C ASN A 622 18.69 6.21 -5.65
N LEU A 623 17.41 6.42 -5.98
CA LEU A 623 16.83 7.74 -6.20
C LEU A 623 16.89 8.57 -4.92
N SER A 624 16.40 8.05 -3.79
CA SER A 624 16.44 8.76 -2.50
C SER A 624 17.86 9.23 -2.18
N LYS A 625 18.85 8.33 -2.24
CA LYS A 625 20.26 8.69 -2.01
C LYS A 625 20.78 9.77 -2.96
N ALA A 626 20.40 9.71 -4.23
CA ALA A 626 20.80 10.68 -5.24
C ALA A 626 20.18 12.06 -4.97
N ILE A 627 18.89 12.11 -4.64
CA ILE A 627 18.20 13.36 -4.30
C ILE A 627 18.75 13.93 -2.99
N ASP A 628 18.95 13.11 -1.96
CA ASP A 628 19.53 13.57 -0.68
C ASP A 628 20.93 14.14 -0.86
N ALA A 629 21.77 13.51 -1.69
CA ALA A 629 23.09 14.02 -2.02
C ALA A 629 23.01 15.35 -2.79
N TRP A 630 22.08 15.46 -3.74
CA TRP A 630 21.84 16.69 -4.50
C TRP A 630 21.35 17.83 -3.60
N VAL A 631 20.38 17.56 -2.72
CA VAL A 631 19.83 18.51 -1.75
C VAL A 631 20.92 18.96 -0.78
N LYS A 632 21.78 18.07 -0.29
CA LYS A 632 22.92 18.44 0.56
C LYS A 632 23.95 19.30 -0.17
N ALA A 633 24.28 18.96 -1.42
CA ALA A 633 25.26 19.71 -2.20
C ALA A 633 24.77 21.12 -2.58
N LYS A 634 23.46 21.27 -2.84
CA LYS A 634 22.86 22.56 -3.23
C LYS A 634 22.36 23.37 -2.04
N GLY A 635 21.86 22.73 -0.99
CA GLY A 635 21.47 23.37 0.25
C GLY A 635 22.64 23.97 1.05
N ALA A 636 23.88 23.61 0.72
CA ALA A 636 25.07 24.28 1.24
C ALA A 636 25.48 25.53 0.41
N GLN A 637 24.88 25.74 -0.77
CA GLN A 637 25.21 26.85 -1.68
C GLN A 637 24.21 28.01 -1.62
N PHE A 638 23.05 27.80 -1.00
CA PHE A 638 22.03 28.81 -0.73
C PHE A 638 21.96 29.02 0.78
#